data_AF-A0A150GH80-F1
#
_entry.id   AF-A0A150GH80-F1
#
_cell.length_a   1.000
_cell.length_b   1.000
_cell.length_c   1.000
_cell.angle_alpha   90.00
_cell.angle_beta   90.00
_cell.angle_gamma   90.00
#
_symmetry.space_group_name_H-M   'P 1'
#
loop_
_entity.id
_entity.type
_entity.pdbx_description
1 polymer ?
#
loop_
_entity_poly.entity_id
_entity_poly.type
_entity_poly.pdbx_seq_one_letter_code
_entity_poly.pdbx_strand_id
1 'polypeptide(L)'
;MPASVSSLGSSGGGGSNLDLAIWRVVSFQRLGEFLSTNGYTFYLALLYTFVSLLAISVALATWLAYCLANNRIPHPLTMHWLRWYGVVFTQVLYITSLTLLLVALDCNYFDVPKGVKFFNFVFPQEYCWSMPHLVHVFTSGVAIVVFVFLAGAMLVSEMELNPLTRNFMAINNTKVEGIGFIIITIATLASVTVNDVRYLSILYVIIFSLLNYLTVKWVPFIHRPLNYARCGAYAAVLYSSGMLAVLVFGGKTGGVRDRLTTARDGFACDMTLALWVGLAPAALVGALACHARLFYFSRFVADRFRTEDLDLSRQTKRVYKFSDAREVEIAARCARRWLDEDTVDPDAMALSEIIIKSGMTQLPQDPMMIILYSSFLIDVQGSYQSGYAQLQGAKTRSPGPLERFAIYSREQDHTSRSLGVNAAGGPVDLISYVELVTRAHKDALIAIRNFWALLLRSNVEVRKISRQLQRIEVAVKSAERAYRGVLSRHSKNARLVRLYGKFLETVKLDPWAASKWFSEADRLNELAAHAKETMQLGGLELGLLPRDAAAGAQRSLADAEGLGLIFINAQGQIQAASQEAHTMLGYNKDELQGRDVGIIMPPPFGDSHTTYVRNFIQTGGWARRVRDAGAIRAKD
;
A
#
# COMPACT_ATOMS: atom_id res chain seq x y z
N MET A 1 0.07 22.09 -33.97
CA MET A 1 -1.27 22.67 -34.28
C MET A 1 -1.11 24.18 -34.34
N PRO A 2 -1.55 24.90 -35.39
CA PRO A 2 -1.42 26.34 -35.39
C PRO A 2 -2.58 27.00 -34.62
N ALA A 3 -2.21 28.06 -33.93
CA ALA A 3 -3.02 29.17 -33.46
C ALA A 3 -4.30 29.41 -34.30
N SER A 4 -5.48 29.25 -33.68
CA SER A 4 -6.74 29.93 -34.02
C SER A 4 -7.91 29.36 -33.21
N VAL A 5 -7.89 29.51 -31.88
CA VAL A 5 -9.11 29.39 -31.06
C VAL A 5 -9.32 30.65 -30.21
N SER A 6 -8.71 31.76 -30.59
CA SER A 6 -8.81 33.05 -29.89
C SER A 6 -9.96 33.95 -30.37
N SER A 7 -10.99 33.42 -31.03
CA SER A 7 -12.09 34.27 -31.56
C SER A 7 -13.52 33.85 -31.24
N LEU A 8 -13.76 32.81 -30.42
CA LEU A 8 -15.13 32.41 -30.04
C LEU A 8 -15.55 32.81 -28.61
N GLY A 9 -14.79 33.70 -27.96
CA GLY A 9 -15.08 34.17 -26.60
C GLY A 9 -15.50 35.64 -26.45
N SER A 10 -15.56 36.44 -27.53
CA SER A 10 -15.75 37.91 -27.40
C SER A 10 -17.08 38.45 -27.92
N SER A 11 -18.14 37.63 -28.03
CA SER A 11 -19.49 38.17 -28.27
C SER A 11 -20.52 37.39 -27.44
N GLY A 12 -20.67 37.81 -26.19
CA GLY A 12 -21.63 37.25 -25.25
C GLY A 12 -21.32 37.76 -23.85
N GLY A 13 -21.83 38.95 -23.53
CA GLY A 13 -21.65 39.56 -22.22
C GLY A 13 -22.21 38.69 -21.09
N GLY A 14 -21.49 38.68 -19.97
CA GLY A 14 -21.99 38.21 -18.67
C GLY A 14 -21.89 36.71 -18.42
N GLY A 15 -20.70 36.22 -18.07
CA GLY A 15 -20.48 34.86 -17.57
C GLY A 15 -19.29 34.82 -16.62
N SER A 16 -19.50 34.29 -15.42
CA SER A 16 -18.73 34.44 -14.18
C SER A 16 -17.23 34.08 -14.21
N ASN A 17 -16.45 34.72 -13.32
CA ASN A 17 -15.03 34.42 -13.00
C ASN A 17 -14.73 32.94 -12.68
N LEU A 18 -15.74 32.11 -12.42
CA LEU A 18 -15.62 30.67 -12.16
C LEU A 18 -15.25 29.87 -13.43
N ASP A 19 -15.78 30.26 -14.60
CA ASP A 19 -15.46 29.61 -15.86
C ASP A 19 -13.99 29.85 -16.25
N LEU A 20 -13.47 31.04 -15.97
CA LEU A 20 -12.05 31.37 -16.19
C LEU A 20 -11.11 30.55 -15.29
N ALA A 21 -11.54 30.23 -14.06
CA ALA A 21 -10.77 29.41 -13.13
C ALA A 21 -10.76 27.94 -13.54
N ILE A 22 -11.91 27.38 -13.94
CA ILE A 22 -12.03 26.00 -14.43
C ILE A 22 -11.22 25.83 -15.72
N TRP A 23 -11.30 26.79 -16.65
CA TRP A 23 -10.48 26.77 -17.87
C TRP A 23 -8.99 26.95 -17.59
N ARG A 24 -8.58 27.72 -16.58
CA ARG A 24 -7.18 27.77 -16.13
C ARG A 24 -6.70 26.45 -15.53
N VAL A 25 -7.54 25.75 -14.76
CA VAL A 25 -7.22 24.41 -14.23
C VAL A 25 -7.10 23.39 -15.37
N VAL A 26 -7.98 23.46 -16.39
CA VAL A 26 -7.87 22.62 -17.61
C VAL A 26 -6.64 23.01 -18.45
N SER A 27 -6.23 24.30 -18.45
CA SER A 27 -4.99 24.74 -19.11
C SER A 27 -3.72 24.26 -18.43
N PHE A 28 -3.77 23.86 -17.15
CA PHE A 28 -2.66 23.18 -16.47
C PHE A 28 -2.31 21.85 -17.15
N GLN A 29 -3.27 21.25 -17.86
CA GLN A 29 -3.09 20.05 -18.68
C GLN A 29 -2.37 20.36 -20.01
N ARG A 30 -2.31 21.63 -20.42
CA ARG A 30 -1.44 22.16 -21.49
C ARG A 30 -0.21 22.81 -20.88
N LEU A 31 0.60 22.00 -20.19
CA LEU A 31 1.82 22.44 -19.50
C LEU A 31 2.71 23.33 -20.40
N GLY A 32 2.84 23.02 -21.69
CA GLY A 32 3.63 23.82 -22.64
C GLY A 32 3.14 25.26 -22.82
N GLU A 33 1.83 25.49 -22.97
CA GLU A 33 1.27 26.84 -23.11
C GLU A 33 1.46 27.63 -21.80
N PHE A 34 1.18 26.99 -20.66
CA PHE A 34 1.36 27.59 -19.34
C PHE A 34 2.83 27.97 -19.05
N LEU A 35 3.78 27.11 -19.42
CA LEU A 35 5.21 27.38 -19.27
C LEU A 35 5.67 28.50 -20.21
N SER A 36 5.19 28.52 -21.47
CA SER A 36 5.53 29.57 -22.43
C SER A 36 5.08 30.96 -21.96
N THR A 37 3.90 31.06 -21.31
CA THR A 37 3.36 32.33 -20.83
C THR A 37 4.11 32.90 -19.61
N ASN A 38 4.66 32.04 -18.76
CA ASN A 38 5.36 32.45 -17.53
C ASN A 38 6.87 32.65 -17.73
N GLY A 39 7.40 32.24 -18.90
CA GLY A 39 8.79 32.42 -19.28
C GLY A 39 9.73 31.31 -18.82
N TYR A 40 10.96 31.37 -19.34
CA TYR A 40 11.98 30.32 -19.18
C TYR A 40 12.52 30.20 -17.74
N THR A 41 12.66 31.30 -17.01
CA THR A 41 13.14 31.30 -15.62
C THR A 41 12.16 30.60 -14.68
N PHE A 42 10.86 30.79 -14.89
CA PHE A 42 9.81 30.10 -14.15
C PHE A 42 9.85 28.58 -14.40
N TYR A 43 10.04 28.18 -15.66
CA TYR A 43 10.23 26.77 -16.02
C TYR A 43 11.43 26.15 -15.29
N LEU A 44 12.58 26.82 -15.28
CA LEU A 44 13.76 26.31 -14.57
C LEU A 44 13.52 26.14 -13.07
N ALA A 45 12.84 27.09 -12.42
CA ALA A 45 12.48 26.97 -11.01
C ALA A 45 11.59 25.73 -10.75
N LEU A 46 10.61 25.48 -11.62
CA LEU A 46 9.73 24.31 -11.53
C LEU A 46 10.48 22.99 -11.80
N LEU A 47 11.38 22.98 -12.79
CA LEU A 47 12.22 21.83 -13.10
C LEU A 47 13.09 21.43 -11.90
N TYR A 48 13.83 22.38 -11.33
CA TYR A 48 14.74 22.10 -10.22
C TYR A 48 14.03 21.76 -8.92
N THR A 49 12.87 22.35 -8.64
CA THR A 49 12.05 21.94 -7.48
C THR A 49 11.56 20.49 -7.64
N PHE A 50 11.12 20.10 -8.83
CA PHE A 50 10.72 18.71 -9.10
C PHE A 50 11.91 17.73 -9.01
N VAL A 51 13.06 18.07 -9.59
CA VAL A 51 14.29 17.26 -9.49
C VAL A 51 14.75 17.11 -8.04
N SER A 52 14.61 18.16 -7.22
CA SER A 52 14.93 18.11 -5.79
C SER A 52 13.99 17.18 -5.02
N LEU A 53 12.68 17.25 -5.29
CA LEU A 53 11.70 16.32 -4.71
C LEU A 53 11.96 14.86 -5.11
N LEU A 54 12.35 14.64 -6.37
CA LEU A 54 12.75 13.31 -6.85
C LEU A 54 13.99 12.80 -6.11
N ALA A 55 15.02 13.65 -5.95
CA ALA A 55 16.24 13.29 -5.23
C ALA A 55 15.98 12.94 -3.76
N ILE A 56 15.15 13.74 -3.06
CA ILE A 56 14.71 13.43 -1.68
C ILE A 56 14.00 12.08 -1.63
N SER A 57 13.11 11.81 -2.60
CA SER A 57 12.36 10.55 -2.64
C SER A 57 13.26 9.34 -2.87
N VAL A 58 14.29 9.46 -3.72
CA VAL A 58 15.31 8.42 -3.92
C VAL A 58 16.15 8.20 -2.66
N ALA A 59 16.56 9.28 -1.97
CA ALA A 59 17.30 9.17 -0.72
C ALA A 59 16.49 8.47 0.37
N LEU A 60 15.21 8.82 0.52
CA LEU A 60 14.29 8.20 1.48
C LEU A 60 13.99 6.73 1.12
N ALA A 61 13.86 6.40 -0.16
CA ALA A 61 13.69 5.02 -0.61
C ALA A 61 14.94 4.16 -0.31
N THR A 62 16.13 4.72 -0.53
CA THR A 62 17.41 4.07 -0.22
C THR A 62 17.57 3.86 1.28
N TRP A 63 17.20 4.86 2.08
CA TRP A 63 17.17 4.76 3.54
C TRP A 63 16.20 3.66 4.02
N LEU A 64 15.00 3.61 3.45
CA LEU A 64 14.02 2.56 3.76
C LEU A 64 14.57 1.17 3.43
N ALA A 65 15.21 1.00 2.27
CA ALA A 65 15.86 -0.25 1.89
C ALA A 65 16.97 -0.65 2.88
N TYR A 66 17.78 0.31 3.33
CA TYR A 66 18.80 0.07 4.36
C TYR A 66 18.22 -0.33 5.72
N CYS A 67 17.11 0.29 6.14
CA CYS A 67 16.41 -0.09 7.37
C CYS A 67 15.88 -1.54 7.29
N LEU A 68 15.23 -1.88 6.17
CA LEU A 68 14.67 -3.22 5.94
C LEU A 68 15.77 -4.29 5.88
N ALA A 69 16.90 -4.01 5.22
CA ALA A 69 18.03 -4.94 5.15
C ALA A 69 18.63 -5.25 6.52
N ASN A 70 18.56 -4.30 7.47
CA ASN A 70 19.08 -4.45 8.82
C ASN A 70 18.00 -4.83 9.85
N ASN A 71 16.81 -5.25 9.41
CA ASN A 71 15.66 -5.56 10.26
C ASN A 71 15.30 -4.43 11.26
N ARG A 72 15.57 -3.17 10.91
CA ARG A 72 15.20 -2.01 11.73
C ARG A 72 13.83 -1.49 11.31
N ILE A 73 13.05 -1.07 12.29
CA ILE A 73 11.75 -0.44 12.06
C ILE A 73 11.99 0.93 11.38
N PRO A 74 11.50 1.14 10.15
CA PRO A 74 11.65 2.42 9.48
C PRO A 74 10.77 3.48 10.15
N HIS A 75 11.22 4.74 10.08
CA HIS A 75 10.44 5.84 10.63
C HIS A 75 9.13 6.03 9.82
N PRO A 76 7.96 6.22 10.48
CA PRO A 76 6.67 6.29 9.80
C PRO A 76 6.57 7.45 8.79
N LEU A 77 7.24 8.57 9.06
CA LEU A 77 7.27 9.72 8.13
C LEU A 77 7.85 9.35 6.76
N THR A 78 8.90 8.52 6.74
CA THR A 78 9.55 8.06 5.50
C THR A 78 8.56 7.29 4.63
N MET A 79 7.76 6.42 5.25
CA MET A 79 6.73 5.66 4.55
C MET A 79 5.60 6.54 4.02
N HIS A 80 5.13 7.51 4.83
CA HIS A 80 4.08 8.43 4.41
C HIS A 80 4.53 9.32 3.25
N TRP A 81 5.76 9.82 3.29
CA TRP A 81 6.32 10.63 2.21
C TRP A 81 6.39 9.86 0.89
N LEU A 82 6.95 8.64 0.90
CA LEU A 82 7.07 7.81 -0.30
C LEU A 82 5.69 7.47 -0.90
N ARG A 83 4.70 7.18 -0.05
CA ARG A 83 3.32 6.96 -0.50
C ARG A 83 2.71 8.21 -1.12
N TRP A 84 2.84 9.35 -0.45
CA TRP A 84 2.31 10.62 -0.96
C TRP A 84 2.95 10.99 -2.31
N TYR A 85 4.28 10.94 -2.39
CA TYR A 85 5.02 11.21 -3.62
C TYR A 85 4.62 10.25 -4.74
N GLY A 86 4.54 8.96 -4.44
CA GLY A 86 4.11 7.92 -5.39
C GLY A 86 2.72 8.19 -5.95
N VAL A 87 1.73 8.41 -5.08
CA VAL A 87 0.34 8.66 -5.53
C VAL A 87 0.25 9.95 -6.36
N VAL A 88 0.83 11.06 -5.88
CA VAL A 88 0.67 12.36 -6.53
C VAL A 88 1.42 12.42 -7.86
N PHE A 89 2.72 12.10 -7.86
CA PHE A 89 3.58 12.34 -9.03
C PHE A 89 3.71 11.12 -9.94
N THR A 90 3.70 9.90 -9.40
CA THR A 90 3.90 8.69 -10.23
C THR A 90 2.61 8.04 -10.70
N GLN A 91 1.48 8.23 -10.00
CA GLN A 91 0.18 7.70 -10.42
C GLN A 91 -0.71 8.77 -11.06
N VAL A 92 -1.01 9.86 -10.34
CA VAL A 92 -2.00 10.87 -10.79
C VAL A 92 -1.41 11.80 -11.85
N LEU A 93 -0.24 12.38 -11.59
CA LEU A 93 0.39 13.38 -12.46
C LEU A 93 1.51 12.81 -13.32
N TYR A 94 1.53 11.50 -13.56
CA TYR A 94 2.63 10.82 -14.27
C TYR A 94 2.99 11.49 -15.61
N ILE A 95 1.99 11.69 -16.48
CA ILE A 95 2.20 12.30 -17.80
C ILE A 95 2.68 13.74 -17.64
N THR A 96 2.07 14.52 -16.75
CA THR A 96 2.46 15.92 -16.50
C THR A 96 3.89 16.03 -15.98
N SER A 97 4.27 15.22 -14.99
CA SER A 97 5.62 15.16 -14.44
C SER A 97 6.65 14.72 -15.48
N LEU A 98 6.33 13.73 -16.31
CA LEU A 98 7.21 13.31 -17.39
C LEU A 98 7.34 14.40 -18.46
N THR A 99 6.24 15.05 -18.85
CA THR A 99 6.28 16.16 -19.81
C THR A 99 7.07 17.35 -19.30
N LEU A 100 6.99 17.68 -18.00
CA LEU A 100 7.79 18.75 -17.39
C LEU A 100 9.29 18.50 -17.59
N LEU A 101 9.75 17.26 -17.39
CA LEU A 101 11.13 16.89 -17.64
C LEU A 101 11.45 16.94 -19.16
N LEU A 102 10.55 16.43 -19.99
CA LEU A 102 10.77 16.37 -21.44
C LEU A 102 10.85 17.74 -22.13
N VAL A 103 10.28 18.81 -21.57
CA VAL A 103 10.38 20.18 -22.15
C VAL A 103 11.84 20.62 -22.33
N ALA A 104 12.78 20.18 -21.49
CA ALA A 104 14.20 20.46 -21.69
C ALA A 104 14.77 19.80 -22.95
N LEU A 105 14.21 18.66 -23.37
CA LEU A 105 14.65 17.91 -24.55
C LEU A 105 13.81 18.23 -25.80
N ASP A 106 12.82 19.12 -25.69
CA ASP A 106 11.90 19.48 -26.77
C ASP A 106 12.55 20.46 -27.74
N CYS A 107 13.42 19.93 -28.59
CA CYS A 107 14.17 20.70 -29.57
C CYS A 107 13.70 20.38 -30.99
N ASN A 108 13.74 21.39 -31.86
CA ASN A 108 13.40 21.24 -33.27
C ASN A 108 14.48 20.44 -34.03
N TYR A 109 14.27 19.12 -34.17
CA TYR A 109 15.23 18.18 -34.78
C TYR A 109 15.01 17.97 -36.29
N PHE A 110 13.77 17.75 -36.72
CA PHE A 110 13.42 17.26 -38.07
C PHE A 110 12.43 18.19 -38.79
N ASP A 111 12.53 18.26 -40.13
CA ASP A 111 11.64 19.00 -41.05
C ASP A 111 11.38 20.49 -40.71
N VAL A 112 12.40 21.17 -40.17
CA VAL A 112 12.34 22.59 -39.80
C VAL A 112 13.31 23.46 -40.61
N PRO A 113 12.99 24.75 -40.86
CA PRO A 113 13.90 25.69 -41.50
C PRO A 113 15.25 25.77 -40.78
N LYS A 114 16.35 25.91 -41.53
CA LYS A 114 17.73 25.90 -41.00
C LYS A 114 17.97 26.91 -39.86
N GLY A 115 17.22 28.02 -39.81
CA GLY A 115 17.36 29.07 -38.79
C GLY A 115 16.74 28.75 -37.42
N VAL A 116 15.84 27.77 -37.32
CA VAL A 116 15.18 27.36 -36.06
C VAL A 116 15.55 25.94 -35.64
N LYS A 117 16.44 25.29 -36.39
CA LYS A 117 16.92 23.95 -36.09
C LYS A 117 17.73 23.96 -34.79
N PHE A 118 17.44 23.01 -33.91
CA PHE A 118 18.05 22.86 -32.58
C PHE A 118 17.71 23.95 -31.54
N PHE A 119 16.80 24.87 -31.86
CA PHE A 119 16.17 25.72 -30.85
C PHE A 119 15.04 24.96 -30.16
N ASN A 120 14.83 25.27 -28.88
CA ASN A 120 13.76 24.67 -28.10
C ASN A 120 12.38 25.06 -28.68
N PHE A 121 11.45 24.12 -28.73
CA PHE A 121 10.12 24.29 -29.31
C PHE A 121 9.25 25.24 -28.47
N VAL A 122 9.31 25.12 -27.13
CA VAL A 122 8.55 25.96 -26.18
C VAL A 122 9.23 27.31 -25.96
N PHE A 123 10.57 27.34 -25.98
CA PHE A 123 11.38 28.54 -25.77
C PHE A 123 12.30 28.82 -26.97
N PRO A 124 11.79 29.49 -28.03
CA PRO A 124 12.53 29.68 -29.28
C PRO A 124 13.82 30.50 -29.15
N GLN A 125 14.03 31.19 -28.03
CA GLN A 125 15.22 32.00 -27.77
C GLN A 125 16.43 31.18 -27.29
N GLU A 126 16.19 29.95 -26.81
CA GLU A 126 17.21 29.10 -26.21
C GLU A 126 17.69 28.03 -27.20
N TYR A 127 18.99 27.98 -27.43
CA TYR A 127 19.62 26.96 -28.27
C TYR A 127 19.97 25.73 -27.42
N CYS A 128 19.45 24.55 -27.81
CA CYS A 128 19.47 23.38 -26.95
C CYS A 128 20.87 22.85 -26.62
N TRP A 129 21.83 23.04 -27.54
CA TRP A 129 23.17 22.47 -27.46
C TRP A 129 24.25 23.49 -27.06
N SER A 130 23.86 24.64 -26.52
CA SER A 130 24.79 25.64 -25.98
C SER A 130 24.62 25.81 -24.48
N MET A 131 25.69 26.27 -23.82
CA MET A 131 25.60 26.74 -22.44
C MET A 131 24.77 28.03 -22.40
N PRO A 132 23.90 28.24 -21.38
CA PRO A 132 23.72 27.42 -20.17
C PRO A 132 22.70 26.27 -20.30
N HIS A 133 21.88 26.22 -21.37
CA HIS A 133 20.77 25.28 -21.49
C HIS A 133 21.18 23.80 -21.45
N LEU A 134 22.35 23.47 -21.99
CA LEU A 134 22.88 22.11 -22.03
C LEU A 134 22.95 21.43 -20.65
N VAL A 135 23.21 22.18 -19.57
CA VAL A 135 23.23 21.66 -18.20
C VAL A 135 21.84 21.19 -17.76
N HIS A 136 20.80 21.94 -18.13
CA HIS A 136 19.41 21.61 -17.82
C HIS A 136 18.94 20.38 -18.62
N VAL A 137 19.37 20.25 -19.89
CA VAL A 137 19.12 19.05 -20.72
C VAL A 137 19.71 17.80 -20.05
N PHE A 138 20.97 17.87 -19.60
CA PHE A 138 21.62 16.74 -18.94
C PHE A 138 20.93 16.39 -17.60
N THR A 139 20.63 17.40 -16.78
CA THR A 139 19.94 17.22 -15.51
C THR A 139 18.57 16.57 -15.71
N SER A 140 17.83 17.01 -16.73
CA SER A 140 16.52 16.45 -17.06
C SER A 140 16.63 15.02 -17.59
N GLY A 141 17.60 14.74 -18.48
CA GLY A 141 17.84 13.38 -19.00
C GLY A 141 18.10 12.36 -17.89
N VAL A 142 18.94 12.70 -16.91
CA VAL A 142 19.18 11.86 -15.72
C VAL A 142 17.90 11.73 -14.88
N ALA A 143 17.19 12.83 -14.65
CA ALA A 143 15.94 12.82 -13.87
C ALA A 143 14.85 11.97 -14.52
N ILE A 144 14.74 11.93 -15.86
CA ILE A 144 13.77 11.08 -16.58
C ILE A 144 14.05 9.61 -16.31
N VAL A 145 15.31 9.18 -16.42
CA VAL A 145 15.67 7.78 -16.18
C VAL A 145 15.33 7.37 -14.74
N VAL A 146 15.69 8.21 -13.78
CA VAL A 146 15.41 7.98 -12.36
C VAL A 146 13.90 7.99 -12.07
N PHE A 147 13.16 8.94 -12.65
CA PHE A 147 11.71 9.08 -12.45
C PHE A 147 10.95 7.91 -13.05
N VAL A 148 11.27 7.48 -14.28
CA VAL A 148 10.63 6.32 -14.94
C VAL A 148 10.93 5.04 -14.17
N PHE A 149 12.16 4.85 -13.67
CA PHE A 149 12.50 3.71 -12.83
C PHE A 149 11.71 3.71 -11.52
N LEU A 150 11.67 4.86 -10.82
CA LEU A 150 10.94 4.98 -9.55
C LEU A 150 9.43 4.77 -9.76
N ALA A 151 8.84 5.36 -10.80
CA ALA A 151 7.43 5.17 -11.13
C ALA A 151 7.13 3.70 -11.50
N GLY A 152 7.99 3.04 -12.27
CA GLY A 152 7.87 1.62 -12.56
C GLY A 152 7.94 0.75 -11.30
N ALA A 153 8.85 1.06 -10.38
CA ALA A 153 8.96 0.35 -9.10
C ALA A 153 7.71 0.54 -8.22
N MET A 154 7.16 1.76 -8.17
CA MET A 154 5.93 2.06 -7.44
C MET A 154 4.72 1.33 -8.03
N LEU A 155 4.61 1.26 -9.36
CA LEU A 155 3.57 0.49 -10.04
C LEU A 155 3.65 -1.01 -9.68
N VAL A 156 4.86 -1.58 -9.63
CA VAL A 156 5.07 -2.97 -9.19
C VAL A 156 4.64 -3.18 -7.74
N SER A 157 4.83 -2.18 -6.88
CA SER A 157 4.44 -2.21 -5.47
C SER A 157 2.92 -2.24 -5.24
N GLU A 158 2.09 -1.90 -6.24
CA GLU A 158 0.62 -1.90 -6.12
C GLU A 158 -0.02 -3.28 -6.32
N MET A 159 0.80 -4.32 -6.49
CA MET A 159 0.31 -5.67 -6.63
C MET A 159 -0.45 -6.11 -5.37
N GLU A 160 -1.70 -6.50 -5.56
CA GLU A 160 -2.60 -6.96 -4.51
C GLU A 160 -2.93 -8.43 -4.77
N LEU A 161 -2.27 -9.30 -4.02
CA LEU A 161 -2.42 -10.75 -4.17
C LEU A 161 -3.68 -11.30 -3.49
N ASN A 162 -4.36 -10.48 -2.68
CA ASN A 162 -5.57 -10.90 -1.97
C ASN A 162 -6.78 -10.97 -2.92
N PRO A 163 -7.30 -12.17 -3.24
CA PRO A 163 -8.43 -12.34 -4.15
C PRO A 163 -9.76 -11.82 -3.58
N LEU A 164 -9.83 -11.48 -2.29
CA LEU A 164 -11.01 -10.93 -1.61
C LEU A 164 -10.90 -9.43 -1.31
N THR A 165 -9.84 -8.76 -1.77
CA THR A 165 -9.68 -7.32 -1.59
C THR A 165 -10.87 -6.53 -2.14
N ARG A 166 -11.19 -5.42 -1.46
CA ARG A 166 -12.19 -4.41 -1.86
C ARG A 166 -11.55 -3.12 -2.37
N ASN A 167 -10.22 -3.08 -2.43
CA ASN A 167 -9.51 -1.92 -2.96
C ASN A 167 -9.86 -1.75 -4.44
N PHE A 168 -10.46 -0.62 -4.79
CA PHE A 168 -10.88 -0.37 -6.19
C PHE A 168 -9.72 -0.49 -7.17
N MET A 169 -8.53 0.00 -6.79
CA MET A 169 -7.32 -0.03 -7.61
C MET A 169 -6.51 -1.34 -7.48
N ALA A 170 -7.06 -2.40 -6.88
CA ALA A 170 -6.33 -3.65 -6.73
C ALA A 170 -6.03 -4.35 -8.06
N ILE A 171 -4.75 -4.64 -8.28
CA ILE A 171 -4.22 -5.31 -9.46
C ILE A 171 -3.58 -6.62 -9.02
N ASN A 172 -4.08 -7.75 -9.53
CA ASN A 172 -3.56 -9.07 -9.16
C ASN A 172 -2.34 -9.48 -10.01
N ASN A 173 -2.26 -8.98 -11.26
CA ASN A 173 -1.12 -9.24 -12.15
C ASN A 173 -0.55 -7.95 -12.74
N THR A 174 0.61 -7.54 -12.22
CA THR A 174 1.27 -6.29 -12.59
C THR A 174 1.99 -6.36 -13.94
N LYS A 175 2.15 -7.53 -14.57
CA LYS A 175 2.84 -7.64 -15.87
C LYS A 175 2.16 -6.82 -16.96
N VAL A 176 0.83 -6.87 -17.02
CA VAL A 176 0.04 -6.16 -18.05
C VAL A 176 0.14 -4.66 -17.84
N GLU A 177 0.07 -4.24 -16.58
CA GLU A 177 0.21 -2.84 -16.19
C GLU A 177 1.60 -2.30 -16.46
N GLY A 178 2.66 -3.07 -16.15
CA GLY A 178 4.03 -2.72 -16.47
C GLY A 178 4.27 -2.55 -17.99
N ILE A 179 3.70 -3.44 -18.81
CA ILE A 179 3.76 -3.27 -20.28
C ILE A 179 2.98 -2.02 -20.71
N GLY A 180 1.78 -1.80 -20.16
CA GLY A 180 0.99 -0.60 -20.44
C GLY A 180 1.72 0.70 -20.06
N PHE A 181 2.40 0.70 -18.92
CA PHE A 181 3.25 1.80 -18.46
C PHE A 181 4.41 2.08 -19.41
N ILE A 182 5.11 1.04 -19.88
CA ILE A 182 6.18 1.20 -20.88
C ILE A 182 5.62 1.81 -22.18
N ILE A 183 4.46 1.33 -22.65
CA ILE A 183 3.80 1.86 -23.85
C ILE A 183 3.44 3.34 -23.69
N ILE A 184 2.89 3.74 -22.53
CA ILE A 184 2.54 5.13 -22.24
C ILE A 184 3.80 6.00 -22.12
N THR A 185 4.86 5.50 -21.49
CA THR A 185 6.18 6.17 -21.43
C THR A 185 6.70 6.44 -22.84
N ILE A 186 6.68 5.43 -23.72
CA ILE A 186 7.13 5.54 -25.12
C ILE A 186 6.27 6.55 -25.88
N ALA A 187 4.94 6.52 -25.72
CA ALA A 187 4.04 7.48 -26.36
C ALA A 187 4.34 8.93 -25.92
N THR A 188 4.67 9.13 -24.64
CA THR A 188 4.99 10.45 -24.09
C THR A 188 6.37 10.91 -24.56
N LEU A 189 7.37 10.03 -24.63
CA LEU A 189 8.69 10.36 -25.19
C LEU A 189 8.62 10.65 -26.69
N ALA A 190 7.77 9.92 -27.42
CA ALA A 190 7.53 10.13 -28.84
C ALA A 190 6.96 11.52 -29.14
N SER A 191 6.16 12.10 -28.22
CA SER A 191 5.57 13.43 -28.43
C SER A 191 6.61 14.54 -28.55
N VAL A 192 7.81 14.32 -28.01
CA VAL A 192 8.90 15.30 -27.96
C VAL A 192 10.03 14.96 -28.94
N THR A 193 10.30 13.66 -29.14
CA THR A 193 11.37 13.22 -30.05
C THR A 193 10.96 13.24 -31.53
N VAL A 194 9.67 13.03 -31.82
CA VAL A 194 9.14 12.98 -33.19
C VAL A 194 8.44 14.31 -33.51
N ASN A 195 9.19 15.22 -34.12
CA ASN A 195 8.68 16.53 -34.51
C ASN A 195 7.69 16.50 -35.70
N ASP A 196 7.79 15.50 -36.58
CA ASP A 196 6.88 15.39 -37.73
C ASP A 196 5.55 14.73 -37.31
N VAL A 197 4.49 15.53 -37.38
CA VAL A 197 3.11 15.18 -37.02
C VAL A 197 2.58 13.98 -37.82
N ARG A 198 3.08 13.74 -39.04
CA ARG A 198 2.67 12.59 -39.87
C ARG A 198 3.10 11.28 -39.24
N TYR A 199 4.39 11.14 -38.95
CA TYR A 199 4.91 9.94 -38.31
C TYR A 199 4.38 9.77 -36.89
N LEU A 200 4.24 10.88 -36.15
CA LEU A 200 3.67 10.86 -34.80
C LEU A 200 2.23 10.32 -34.79
N SER A 201 1.39 10.74 -35.76
CA SER A 201 -0.01 10.28 -35.84
C SER A 201 -0.12 8.77 -36.09
N ILE A 202 0.70 8.23 -37.01
CA ILE A 202 0.74 6.78 -37.30
C ILE A 202 1.23 6.01 -36.07
N LEU A 203 2.28 6.50 -35.42
CA LEU A 203 2.85 5.90 -34.22
C LEU A 203 1.82 5.83 -33.08
N TYR A 204 1.05 6.90 -32.87
CA TYR A 204 -0.01 6.92 -31.86
C TYR A 204 -1.15 5.95 -32.16
N VAL A 205 -1.58 5.81 -33.40
CA VAL A 205 -2.60 4.80 -33.75
C VAL A 205 -2.10 3.40 -33.40
N ILE A 206 -0.84 3.06 -33.71
CA ILE A 206 -0.24 1.75 -33.41
C ILE A 206 -0.13 1.53 -31.88
N ILE A 207 0.45 2.48 -31.15
CA ILE A 207 0.66 2.40 -29.70
C ILE A 207 -0.68 2.28 -28.97
N PHE A 208 -1.65 3.14 -29.26
CA PHE A 208 -2.94 3.12 -28.56
C PHE A 208 -3.81 1.93 -28.97
N SER A 209 -3.63 1.39 -30.19
CA SER A 209 -4.26 0.12 -30.58
C SER A 209 -3.75 -1.04 -29.74
N LEU A 210 -2.43 -1.12 -29.54
CA LEU A 210 -1.81 -2.13 -28.69
C LEU A 210 -2.26 -1.99 -27.23
N LEU A 211 -2.31 -0.75 -26.70
CA LEU A 211 -2.74 -0.48 -25.33
C LEU A 211 -4.22 -0.86 -25.10
N ASN A 212 -5.10 -0.51 -26.04
CA ASN A 212 -6.52 -0.91 -25.99
C ASN A 212 -6.68 -2.44 -26.08
N TYR A 213 -5.92 -3.10 -26.95
CA TYR A 213 -5.93 -4.57 -27.05
C TYR A 213 -5.50 -5.25 -25.74
N LEU A 214 -4.41 -4.80 -25.13
CA LEU A 214 -3.89 -5.38 -23.88
C LEU A 214 -4.90 -5.28 -22.74
N THR A 215 -5.55 -4.12 -22.62
CA THR A 215 -6.51 -3.85 -21.53
C THR A 215 -7.82 -4.61 -21.70
N VAL A 216 -8.34 -4.71 -22.93
CA VAL A 216 -9.52 -5.52 -23.25
C VAL A 216 -9.23 -7.02 -23.08
N LYS A 217 -8.03 -7.50 -23.47
CA LYS A 217 -7.69 -8.93 -23.40
C LYS A 217 -7.52 -9.44 -21.98
N TRP A 218 -6.79 -8.69 -21.16
CA TRP A 218 -6.30 -9.16 -19.86
C TRP A 218 -7.06 -8.62 -18.65
N VAL A 219 -7.77 -7.50 -18.78
CA VAL A 219 -8.71 -7.00 -17.75
C VAL A 219 -8.09 -7.01 -16.33
N PRO A 220 -7.06 -6.19 -16.08
CA PRO A 220 -6.11 -6.35 -14.97
C PRO A 220 -6.69 -6.07 -13.58
N PHE A 221 -7.79 -5.31 -13.45
CA PHE A 221 -8.36 -4.97 -12.15
C PHE A 221 -9.32 -6.01 -11.63
N ILE A 222 -9.36 -6.14 -10.30
CA ILE A 222 -10.30 -7.07 -9.64
C ILE A 222 -11.77 -6.63 -9.81
N HIS A 223 -12.03 -5.33 -9.90
CA HIS A 223 -13.37 -4.76 -9.98
C HIS A 223 -13.85 -4.55 -11.43
N ARG A 224 -15.06 -5.01 -11.74
CA ARG A 224 -15.66 -4.89 -13.09
C ARG A 224 -15.83 -3.44 -13.56
N PRO A 225 -16.38 -2.51 -12.75
CA PRO A 225 -16.61 -1.13 -13.20
C PRO A 225 -15.32 -0.39 -13.59
N LEU A 226 -14.23 -0.61 -12.82
CA LEU A 226 -12.96 0.04 -13.10
C LEU A 226 -12.35 -0.44 -14.43
N ASN A 227 -12.50 -1.73 -14.73
CA ASN A 227 -12.08 -2.26 -16.02
C ASN A 227 -12.87 -1.64 -17.19
N TYR A 228 -14.18 -1.41 -17.03
CA TYR A 228 -14.99 -0.74 -18.05
C TYR A 228 -14.55 0.70 -18.26
N ALA A 229 -14.34 1.45 -17.17
CA ALA A 229 -13.87 2.82 -17.22
C ALA A 229 -12.52 2.92 -17.94
N ARG A 230 -11.58 2.02 -17.64
CA ARG A 230 -10.25 2.04 -18.25
C ARG A 230 -10.25 1.62 -19.72
N CYS A 231 -10.96 0.55 -20.07
CA CYS A 231 -11.09 0.15 -21.47
C CYS A 231 -11.79 1.23 -22.30
N GLY A 232 -12.81 1.88 -21.73
CA GLY A 232 -13.47 3.02 -22.37
C GLY A 232 -12.53 4.21 -22.55
N ALA A 233 -11.75 4.58 -21.53
CA ALA A 233 -10.78 5.66 -21.64
C ALA A 233 -9.73 5.40 -22.74
N TYR A 234 -9.15 4.19 -22.81
CA TYR A 234 -8.18 3.89 -23.87
C TYR A 234 -8.78 3.76 -25.26
N ALA A 235 -10.02 3.28 -25.40
CA ALA A 235 -10.73 3.31 -26.67
C ALA A 235 -11.01 4.75 -27.13
N ALA A 236 -11.33 5.66 -26.21
CA ALA A 236 -11.49 7.08 -26.51
C ALA A 236 -10.17 7.72 -26.98
N VAL A 237 -9.04 7.39 -26.33
CA VAL A 237 -7.71 7.86 -26.75
C VAL A 237 -7.32 7.31 -28.13
N LEU A 238 -7.63 6.03 -28.41
CA LEU A 238 -7.44 5.43 -29.72
C LEU A 238 -8.28 6.11 -30.81
N TYR A 239 -9.52 6.49 -30.49
CA TYR A 239 -10.35 7.27 -31.40
C TYR A 239 -9.72 8.64 -31.69
N SER A 240 -9.25 9.33 -30.65
CA SER A 240 -8.56 10.62 -30.78
C SER A 240 -7.29 10.53 -31.63
N SER A 241 -6.50 9.45 -31.50
CA SER A 241 -5.31 9.26 -32.36
C SER A 241 -5.67 8.94 -33.80
N GLY A 242 -6.77 8.21 -34.03
CA GLY A 242 -7.35 8.00 -35.35
C GLY A 242 -7.78 9.31 -36.01
N MET A 243 -8.48 10.18 -35.28
CA MET A 243 -8.89 11.51 -35.77
C MET A 243 -7.69 12.41 -36.07
N LEU A 244 -6.62 12.34 -35.27
CA LEU A 244 -5.37 13.04 -35.56
C LEU A 244 -4.77 12.58 -36.90
N ALA A 245 -4.76 11.28 -37.18
CA ALA A 245 -4.29 10.75 -38.47
C ALA A 245 -5.17 11.24 -39.63
N VAL A 246 -6.49 11.23 -39.47
CA VAL A 246 -7.43 11.75 -40.49
C VAL A 246 -7.20 13.24 -40.74
N LEU A 247 -6.97 14.04 -39.70
CA LEU A 247 -6.69 15.47 -39.85
C LEU A 247 -5.39 15.73 -40.64
N VAL A 248 -4.35 14.93 -40.38
CA VAL A 248 -3.02 15.10 -41.00
C VAL A 248 -3.00 14.64 -42.46
N PHE A 249 -3.69 13.55 -42.80
CA PHE A 249 -3.70 12.97 -44.15
C PHE A 249 -4.89 13.42 -45.00
N GLY A 250 -6.02 13.77 -44.38
CA GLY A 250 -7.25 14.21 -45.06
C GLY A 250 -7.18 15.61 -45.65
N GLY A 251 -6.28 16.48 -45.16
CA GLY A 251 -6.08 17.84 -45.69
C GLY A 251 -5.37 17.93 -47.05
N LYS A 252 -5.18 16.82 -47.77
CA LYS A 252 -4.44 16.73 -49.04
C LYS A 252 -5.32 16.62 -50.30
N THR A 253 -6.60 16.97 -50.25
CA THR A 253 -7.41 17.12 -51.47
C THR A 253 -7.33 18.54 -52.02
N GLY A 254 -6.53 18.74 -53.07
CA GLY A 254 -6.67 19.84 -54.04
C GLY A 254 -5.71 21.01 -53.90
N GLY A 255 -4.79 21.14 -54.86
CA GLY A 255 -4.01 22.35 -55.05
C GLY A 255 -4.87 23.56 -55.48
N VAL A 256 -4.29 24.75 -55.22
CA VAL A 256 -4.62 26.12 -55.65
C VAL A 256 -4.71 27.02 -54.42
N ARG A 257 -3.52 27.52 -54.08
CA ARG A 257 -3.00 28.05 -52.82
C ARG A 257 -3.68 29.31 -52.23
N ASP A 258 -4.79 29.80 -52.79
CA ASP A 258 -5.36 31.11 -52.41
C ASP A 258 -6.86 31.15 -52.05
N ARG A 259 -7.62 30.05 -52.15
CA ARG A 259 -8.99 29.95 -51.58
C ARG A 259 -9.06 29.09 -50.30
N LEU A 260 -7.90 28.69 -49.78
CA LEU A 260 -7.71 27.58 -48.83
C LEU A 260 -7.77 27.95 -47.35
N THR A 261 -7.83 29.22 -46.96
CA THR A 261 -7.88 29.57 -45.53
C THR A 261 -9.27 29.31 -44.94
N THR A 262 -10.34 29.78 -45.59
CA THR A 262 -11.71 29.63 -45.09
C THR A 262 -12.23 28.19 -45.13
N ALA A 263 -11.84 27.40 -46.15
CA ALA A 263 -12.25 25.98 -46.26
C ALA A 263 -11.46 25.06 -45.31
N ARG A 264 -10.21 25.43 -44.97
CA ARG A 264 -9.38 24.70 -44.00
C ARG A 264 -9.87 24.91 -42.57
N ASP A 265 -10.43 26.08 -42.27
CA ASP A 265 -11.05 26.37 -40.97
C ASP A 265 -12.37 25.60 -40.78
N GLY A 266 -13.18 25.45 -41.83
CA GLY A 266 -14.38 24.61 -41.81
C GLY A 266 -14.08 23.12 -41.56
N PHE A 267 -13.12 22.57 -42.30
CA PHE A 267 -12.67 21.17 -42.11
C PHE A 267 -12.10 20.93 -40.69
N ALA A 268 -11.36 21.88 -40.14
CA ALA A 268 -10.85 21.80 -38.78
C ALA A 268 -11.98 21.87 -37.73
N CYS A 269 -13.00 22.70 -37.96
CA CYS A 269 -14.20 22.78 -37.12
C CYS A 269 -14.98 21.47 -37.13
N ASP A 270 -15.24 20.91 -38.31
CA ASP A 270 -15.94 19.63 -38.49
C ASP A 270 -15.18 18.48 -37.83
N MET A 271 -13.85 18.46 -37.95
CA MET A 271 -13.00 17.46 -37.28
C MET A 271 -13.02 17.60 -35.76
N THR A 272 -13.08 18.83 -35.25
CA THR A 272 -13.18 19.10 -33.81
C THR A 272 -14.53 18.64 -33.28
N LEU A 273 -15.62 18.91 -34.02
CA LEU A 273 -16.95 18.40 -33.68
C LEU A 273 -16.98 16.87 -33.70
N ALA A 274 -16.42 16.25 -34.75
CA ALA A 274 -16.33 14.80 -34.86
C ALA A 274 -15.56 14.18 -33.69
N LEU A 275 -14.43 14.79 -33.28
CA LEU A 275 -13.65 14.35 -32.12
C LEU A 275 -14.51 14.35 -30.84
N TRP A 276 -15.21 15.44 -30.55
CA TRP A 276 -16.03 15.56 -29.34
C TRP A 276 -17.23 14.61 -29.34
N VAL A 277 -17.95 14.53 -30.47
CA VAL A 277 -19.14 13.67 -30.60
C VAL A 277 -18.76 12.19 -30.57
N GLY A 278 -17.63 11.82 -31.18
CA GLY A 278 -17.17 10.43 -31.26
C GLY A 278 -16.48 9.90 -30.01
N LEU A 279 -16.06 10.78 -29.08
CA LEU A 279 -15.35 10.37 -27.87
C LEU A 279 -16.17 9.46 -26.96
N ALA A 280 -17.43 9.81 -26.70
CA ALA A 280 -18.32 9.03 -25.84
C ALA A 280 -18.75 7.69 -26.47
N PRO A 281 -19.17 7.62 -27.75
CA PRO A 281 -19.40 6.35 -28.43
C PRO A 281 -18.17 5.45 -28.46
N ALA A 282 -16.97 5.99 -28.72
CA ALA A 282 -15.73 5.22 -28.69
C ALA A 282 -15.46 4.63 -27.30
N ALA A 283 -15.65 5.42 -26.24
CA ALA A 283 -15.53 4.93 -24.87
C ALA A 283 -16.54 3.81 -24.56
N LEU A 284 -17.77 3.94 -25.03
CA LEU A 284 -18.82 2.94 -24.84
C LEU A 284 -18.48 1.63 -25.58
N VAL A 285 -17.95 1.70 -26.80
CA VAL A 285 -17.48 0.51 -27.54
C VAL A 285 -16.35 -0.20 -26.78
N GLY A 286 -15.39 0.54 -26.22
CA GLY A 286 -14.33 -0.03 -25.39
C GLY A 286 -14.87 -0.71 -24.12
N ALA A 287 -15.83 -0.09 -23.45
CA ALA A 287 -16.50 -0.66 -22.28
C ALA A 287 -17.30 -1.93 -22.63
N LEU A 288 -18.02 -1.94 -23.75
CA LEU A 288 -18.76 -3.10 -24.24
C LEU A 288 -17.84 -4.26 -24.62
N ALA A 289 -16.70 -3.98 -25.25
CA ALA A 289 -15.71 -5.02 -25.55
C ALA A 289 -15.16 -5.69 -24.27
N CYS A 290 -14.88 -4.89 -23.24
CA CYS A 290 -14.48 -5.41 -21.93
C CYS A 290 -15.61 -6.20 -21.25
N HIS A 291 -16.85 -5.72 -21.35
CA HIS A 291 -18.02 -6.43 -20.85
C HIS A 291 -18.21 -7.78 -21.53
N ALA A 292 -18.11 -7.85 -22.86
CA ALA A 292 -18.19 -9.09 -23.61
C ALA A 292 -17.10 -10.09 -23.20
N ARG A 293 -15.87 -9.62 -22.96
CA ARG A 293 -14.76 -10.46 -22.48
C ARG A 293 -15.04 -11.03 -21.09
N LEU A 294 -15.46 -10.20 -20.13
CA LEU A 294 -15.81 -10.67 -18.78
C LEU A 294 -17.05 -11.58 -18.79
N PHE A 295 -18.03 -11.28 -19.63
CA PHE A 295 -19.22 -12.11 -19.81
C PHE A 295 -18.84 -13.50 -20.31
N TYR A 296 -17.97 -13.60 -21.32
CA TYR A 296 -17.43 -14.86 -21.83
C TYR A 296 -16.79 -15.70 -20.70
N PHE A 297 -15.92 -15.14 -19.87
CA PHE A 297 -15.32 -15.90 -18.77
C PHE A 297 -16.34 -16.28 -17.69
N SER A 298 -17.22 -15.36 -17.32
CA SER A 298 -18.20 -15.60 -16.25
C SER A 298 -19.27 -16.63 -16.62
N ARG A 299 -19.63 -16.72 -17.91
CA ARG A 299 -20.74 -17.56 -18.36
C ARG A 299 -20.30 -18.76 -19.18
N PHE A 300 -19.36 -18.61 -20.12
CA PHE A 300 -18.92 -19.73 -20.95
C PHE A 300 -17.83 -20.54 -20.27
N VAL A 301 -16.79 -19.89 -19.75
CA VAL A 301 -15.66 -20.60 -19.12
C VAL A 301 -16.07 -21.21 -17.78
N ALA A 302 -16.68 -20.43 -16.89
CA ALA A 302 -17.08 -20.93 -15.56
C ALA A 302 -18.10 -22.09 -15.63
N ASP A 303 -19.02 -22.08 -16.59
CA ASP A 303 -20.04 -23.12 -16.74
C ASP A 303 -19.44 -24.48 -17.14
N ARG A 304 -18.32 -24.48 -17.88
CA ARG A 304 -17.56 -25.70 -18.22
C ARG A 304 -16.93 -26.38 -17.00
N PHE A 305 -16.81 -25.69 -15.88
CA PHE A 305 -16.28 -26.23 -14.62
C PHE A 305 -17.37 -26.56 -13.59
N ARG A 306 -18.65 -26.31 -13.89
CA ARG A 306 -19.78 -26.57 -12.96
C ARG A 306 -20.31 -28.01 -13.01
N THR A 307 -19.90 -28.82 -13.97
CA THR A 307 -20.35 -30.23 -14.07
C THR A 307 -19.66 -31.11 -13.03
N GLU A 308 -20.44 -31.85 -12.25
CA GLU A 308 -20.02 -32.67 -11.10
C GLU A 308 -19.01 -33.80 -11.42
N ASP A 309 -18.85 -34.20 -12.68
CA ASP A 309 -17.98 -35.32 -13.12
C ASP A 309 -16.58 -34.90 -13.61
N LEU A 310 -15.94 -33.92 -12.95
CA LEU A 310 -14.58 -33.49 -13.30
C LEU A 310 -13.54 -34.27 -12.49
N ASP A 311 -13.24 -35.50 -12.93
CA ASP A 311 -12.02 -36.20 -12.56
C ASP A 311 -10.81 -35.35 -12.96
N LEU A 312 -10.17 -34.67 -12.00
CA LEU A 312 -8.99 -33.83 -12.22
C LEU A 312 -7.81 -34.58 -12.88
N SER A 313 -7.83 -35.91 -12.85
CA SER A 313 -6.82 -36.80 -13.45
C SER A 313 -7.07 -37.12 -14.93
N ARG A 314 -8.32 -37.08 -15.40
CA ARG A 314 -8.70 -37.37 -16.79
C ARG A 314 -9.17 -36.08 -17.45
N GLN A 315 -8.22 -35.31 -17.99
CA GLN A 315 -8.50 -34.14 -18.82
C GLN A 315 -9.33 -34.56 -20.06
N THR A 316 -10.64 -34.60 -19.90
CA THR A 316 -11.56 -34.84 -20.99
C THR A 316 -11.50 -33.64 -21.93
N LYS A 317 -11.64 -33.87 -23.24
CA LYS A 317 -11.64 -32.83 -24.30
C LYS A 317 -12.67 -31.69 -24.10
N ARG A 318 -13.50 -31.74 -23.06
CA ARG A 318 -14.58 -30.79 -22.73
C ARG A 318 -14.14 -29.63 -21.82
N VAL A 319 -12.97 -29.71 -21.17
CA VAL A 319 -12.48 -28.68 -20.25
C VAL A 319 -11.80 -27.54 -21.02
N TYR A 320 -12.06 -26.29 -20.64
CA TYR A 320 -11.41 -25.12 -21.24
C TYR A 320 -9.89 -25.19 -21.03
N LYS A 321 -9.14 -25.03 -22.12
CA LYS A 321 -7.67 -25.05 -22.09
C LYS A 321 -7.13 -23.65 -21.85
N PHE A 322 -6.46 -23.45 -20.72
CA PHE A 322 -5.79 -22.21 -20.38
C PHE A 322 -4.44 -22.11 -21.08
N SER A 323 -4.20 -21.00 -21.78
CA SER A 323 -2.88 -20.73 -22.39
C SER A 323 -1.93 -19.98 -21.44
N ASP A 324 -2.48 -19.31 -20.43
CA ASP A 324 -1.73 -18.43 -19.53
C ASP A 324 -2.38 -18.43 -18.14
N ALA A 325 -1.55 -18.33 -17.09
CA ALA A 325 -1.97 -18.15 -15.71
C ALA A 325 -2.97 -17.00 -15.51
N ARG A 326 -2.83 -15.93 -16.28
CA ARG A 326 -3.75 -14.77 -16.24
C ARG A 326 -5.18 -15.14 -16.57
N GLU A 327 -5.42 -16.08 -17.48
CA GLU A 327 -6.79 -16.48 -17.82
C GLU A 327 -7.45 -17.28 -16.69
N VAL A 328 -6.67 -18.08 -15.96
CA VAL A 328 -7.12 -18.80 -14.76
C VAL A 328 -7.52 -17.82 -13.67
N GLU A 329 -6.72 -16.77 -13.47
CA GLU A 329 -6.99 -15.70 -12.52
C GLU A 329 -8.31 -14.97 -12.85
N ILE A 330 -8.50 -14.56 -14.11
CA ILE A 330 -9.73 -13.91 -14.57
C ILE A 330 -10.95 -14.82 -14.37
N ALA A 331 -10.83 -16.12 -14.70
CA ALA A 331 -11.90 -17.09 -14.53
C ALA A 331 -12.26 -17.30 -13.05
N ALA A 332 -11.27 -17.50 -12.18
CA ALA A 332 -11.45 -17.66 -10.74
C ALA A 332 -12.09 -16.42 -10.11
N ARG A 333 -11.68 -15.22 -10.55
CA ARG A 333 -12.27 -13.94 -10.16
C ARG A 333 -13.72 -13.78 -10.62
N CYS A 334 -14.04 -14.22 -11.83
CA CYS A 334 -15.41 -14.14 -12.37
C CYS A 334 -16.38 -15.11 -11.69
N ALA A 335 -15.88 -16.23 -11.17
CA ALA A 335 -16.66 -17.19 -10.39
C ALA A 335 -17.04 -16.67 -8.99
N ARG A 336 -16.30 -15.68 -8.44
CA ARG A 336 -16.55 -15.10 -7.11
C ARG A 336 -17.94 -14.46 -7.00
N ARG A 337 -18.70 -14.89 -5.99
CA ARG A 337 -20.01 -14.34 -5.62
C ARG A 337 -20.07 -14.04 -4.12
N TRP A 338 -20.56 -12.85 -3.77
CA TRP A 338 -20.79 -12.44 -2.39
C TRP A 338 -22.25 -12.73 -2.00
N LEU A 339 -22.46 -13.32 -0.81
CA LEU A 339 -23.78 -13.57 -0.22
C LEU A 339 -24.26 -12.33 0.53
N ASP A 340 -23.41 -11.81 1.42
CA ASP A 340 -23.59 -10.55 2.15
C ASP A 340 -22.33 -9.68 1.95
N GLU A 341 -22.32 -8.48 2.55
CA GLU A 341 -21.16 -7.57 2.47
C GLU A 341 -19.86 -8.28 2.85
N ASP A 342 -19.85 -9.06 3.95
CA ASP A 342 -18.65 -9.69 4.51
C ASP A 342 -18.51 -11.20 4.23
N THR A 343 -19.50 -11.83 3.57
CA THR A 343 -19.52 -13.30 3.39
C THR A 343 -19.53 -13.71 1.93
N VAL A 344 -18.62 -14.61 1.57
CA VAL A 344 -18.49 -15.16 0.21
C VAL A 344 -19.29 -16.45 0.10
N ASP A 345 -19.89 -16.69 -1.07
CA ASP A 345 -20.65 -17.90 -1.36
C ASP A 345 -19.74 -19.14 -1.37
N PRO A 346 -19.96 -20.15 -0.49
CA PRO A 346 -19.09 -21.32 -0.42
C PRO A 346 -19.09 -22.15 -1.72
N ASP A 347 -20.21 -22.22 -2.43
CA ASP A 347 -20.33 -22.95 -3.70
C ASP A 347 -19.51 -22.27 -4.79
N ALA A 348 -19.50 -20.93 -4.79
CA ALA A 348 -18.67 -20.12 -5.68
C ALA A 348 -17.17 -20.31 -5.39
N MET A 349 -16.79 -20.46 -4.12
CA MET A 349 -15.40 -20.70 -3.73
C MET A 349 -14.92 -22.11 -4.10
N ALA A 350 -15.78 -23.12 -3.95
CA ALA A 350 -15.49 -24.46 -4.45
C ALA A 350 -15.23 -24.46 -5.98
N LEU A 351 -16.06 -23.72 -6.73
CA LEU A 351 -15.85 -23.56 -8.18
C LEU A 351 -14.53 -22.85 -8.51
N SER A 352 -14.20 -21.76 -7.81
CA SER A 352 -12.91 -21.07 -7.98
C SER A 352 -11.72 -21.98 -7.67
N GLU A 353 -11.82 -22.82 -6.64
CA GLU A 353 -10.78 -23.79 -6.29
C GLU A 353 -10.58 -24.84 -7.40
N ILE A 354 -11.67 -25.37 -7.96
CA ILE A 354 -11.62 -26.32 -9.09
C ILE A 354 -10.94 -25.68 -10.30
N ILE A 355 -11.29 -24.43 -10.63
CA ILE A 355 -10.67 -23.69 -11.74
C ILE A 355 -9.15 -23.52 -11.52
N ILE A 356 -8.73 -23.12 -10.33
CA ILE A 356 -7.30 -22.91 -10.01
C ILE A 356 -6.55 -24.24 -10.05
N LYS A 357 -7.08 -25.32 -9.44
CA LYS A 357 -6.46 -26.65 -9.48
C LYS A 357 -6.36 -27.18 -10.91
N SER A 358 -7.40 -26.98 -11.73
CA SER A 358 -7.33 -27.31 -13.16
C SER A 358 -6.22 -26.52 -13.86
N GLY A 359 -6.11 -25.22 -13.60
CA GLY A 359 -5.01 -24.38 -14.07
C GLY A 359 -3.63 -24.92 -13.67
N MET A 360 -3.45 -25.38 -12.43
CA MET A 360 -2.19 -25.98 -11.98
C MET A 360 -1.84 -27.28 -12.71
N THR A 361 -2.83 -28.10 -13.07
CA THR A 361 -2.60 -29.32 -13.87
C THR A 361 -2.24 -29.00 -15.32
N GLN A 362 -2.82 -27.93 -15.88
CA GLN A 362 -2.59 -27.52 -17.27
C GLN A 362 -1.27 -26.73 -17.44
N LEU A 363 -0.89 -25.95 -16.43
CA LEU A 363 0.29 -25.08 -16.41
C LEU A 363 1.21 -25.40 -15.21
N PRO A 364 1.77 -26.62 -15.13
CA PRO A 364 2.56 -27.05 -13.98
C PRO A 364 3.95 -26.38 -13.92
N GLN A 365 4.39 -25.67 -14.96
CA GLN A 365 5.68 -24.98 -14.96
C GLN A 365 5.57 -23.51 -14.52
N ASP A 366 4.36 -22.92 -14.51
CA ASP A 366 4.20 -21.49 -14.23
C ASP A 366 4.20 -21.21 -12.71
N PRO A 367 5.15 -20.40 -12.20
CA PRO A 367 5.19 -20.01 -10.79
C PRO A 367 3.97 -19.20 -10.33
N MET A 368 3.34 -18.44 -11.24
CA MET A 368 2.17 -17.62 -10.91
C MET A 368 0.97 -18.46 -10.48
N MET A 369 0.86 -19.71 -10.96
CA MET A 369 -0.21 -20.61 -10.55
C MET A 369 -0.07 -21.05 -9.09
N ILE A 370 1.16 -21.28 -8.63
CA ILE A 370 1.40 -21.59 -7.22
C ILE A 370 1.10 -20.35 -6.35
N ILE A 371 1.53 -19.16 -6.78
CA ILE A 371 1.29 -17.91 -6.04
C ILE A 371 -0.22 -17.63 -5.95
N LEU A 372 -0.97 -17.82 -7.03
CA LEU A 372 -2.43 -17.67 -7.05
C LEU A 372 -3.11 -18.67 -6.12
N TYR A 373 -2.71 -19.95 -6.18
CA TYR A 373 -3.28 -21.00 -5.32
C TYR A 373 -2.94 -20.78 -3.84
N SER A 374 -1.68 -20.46 -3.52
CA SER A 374 -1.24 -20.08 -2.19
C SER A 374 -2.07 -18.90 -1.65
N SER A 375 -2.26 -17.86 -2.47
CA SER A 375 -3.05 -16.69 -2.11
C SER A 375 -4.52 -17.04 -1.83
N PHE A 376 -5.09 -17.92 -2.65
CA PHE A 376 -6.43 -18.45 -2.43
C PHE A 376 -6.56 -19.24 -1.11
N LEU A 377 -5.60 -20.12 -0.80
CA LEU A 377 -5.59 -20.89 0.46
C LEU A 377 -5.50 -19.97 1.69
N ILE A 378 -4.66 -18.94 1.62
CA ILE A 378 -4.43 -17.99 2.70
C ILE A 378 -5.66 -17.13 2.96
N ASP A 379 -6.19 -16.47 1.93
CA ASP A 379 -7.20 -15.42 2.11
C ASP A 379 -8.63 -15.93 2.01
N VAL A 380 -8.90 -16.99 1.23
CA VAL A 380 -10.25 -17.54 1.04
C VAL A 380 -10.53 -18.68 2.01
N GLN A 381 -9.64 -19.69 2.08
CA GLN A 381 -9.85 -20.86 2.95
C GLN A 381 -9.39 -20.63 4.39
N GLY A 382 -8.63 -19.55 4.65
CA GLY A 382 -8.05 -19.28 5.98
C GLY A 382 -6.98 -20.29 6.40
N SER A 383 -6.52 -21.15 5.49
CA SER A 383 -5.54 -22.19 5.76
C SER A 383 -4.13 -21.66 5.55
N TYR A 384 -3.66 -20.91 6.55
CA TYR A 384 -2.43 -20.14 6.44
C TYR A 384 -1.17 -20.97 6.22
N GLN A 385 -1.03 -22.05 7.00
CA GLN A 385 0.13 -22.95 6.96
C GLN A 385 0.22 -23.71 5.62
N SER A 386 -0.92 -24.15 5.10
CA SER A 386 -0.95 -24.87 3.82
C SER A 386 -0.63 -23.95 2.64
N GLY A 387 -1.15 -22.72 2.64
CA GLY A 387 -0.82 -21.72 1.63
C GLY A 387 0.67 -21.37 1.64
N TYR A 388 1.25 -21.11 2.82
CA TYR A 388 2.68 -20.81 2.93
C TYR A 388 3.58 -21.98 2.49
N ALA A 389 3.21 -23.22 2.82
CA ALA A 389 3.92 -24.41 2.35
C ALA A 389 3.91 -24.51 0.82
N GLN A 390 2.77 -24.20 0.17
CA GLN A 390 2.67 -24.13 -1.29
C GLN A 390 3.55 -22.99 -1.84
N LEU A 391 3.58 -21.83 -1.18
CA LEU A 391 4.41 -20.68 -1.58
C LEU A 391 5.90 -21.01 -1.63
N GLN A 392 6.42 -21.81 -0.68
CA GLN A 392 7.82 -22.26 -0.72
C GLN A 392 8.11 -23.11 -1.98
N GLY A 393 7.13 -23.88 -2.45
CA GLY A 393 7.21 -24.60 -3.72
C GLY A 393 7.33 -23.71 -4.95
N ALA A 394 6.90 -22.43 -4.87
CA ALA A 394 7.06 -21.49 -5.99
C ALA A 394 8.52 -21.07 -6.20
N LYS A 395 9.34 -21.06 -5.14
CA LYS A 395 10.75 -20.65 -5.21
C LYS A 395 11.61 -21.59 -6.04
N THR A 396 11.27 -22.88 -6.06
CA THR A 396 12.04 -23.91 -6.77
C THR A 396 11.83 -23.86 -8.28
N ARG A 397 10.79 -23.16 -8.78
CA ARG A 397 10.42 -23.09 -10.20
C ARG A 397 10.99 -21.88 -10.95
N SER A 398 12.18 -21.41 -10.56
CA SER A 398 12.89 -20.27 -11.19
C SER A 398 11.99 -19.04 -11.45
N PRO A 399 11.44 -18.40 -10.39
CA PRO A 399 10.57 -17.24 -10.55
C PRO A 399 11.32 -16.05 -11.17
N GLY A 400 10.63 -15.32 -12.06
CA GLY A 400 11.10 -14.03 -12.58
C GLY A 400 11.10 -12.93 -11.51
N PRO A 401 11.54 -11.71 -11.84
CA PRO A 401 11.68 -10.63 -10.86
C PRO A 401 10.35 -10.21 -10.23
N LEU A 402 9.26 -10.20 -11.02
CA LEU A 402 7.93 -9.85 -10.54
C LEU A 402 7.35 -10.94 -9.63
N GLU A 403 7.55 -12.20 -9.98
CA GLU A 403 7.14 -13.35 -9.17
C GLU A 403 7.94 -13.42 -7.86
N ARG A 404 9.24 -13.10 -7.89
CA ARG A 404 10.08 -12.99 -6.68
C ARG A 404 9.56 -11.89 -5.76
N PHE A 405 9.16 -10.75 -6.32
CA PHE A 405 8.54 -9.68 -5.54
C PHE A 405 7.20 -10.12 -4.94
N ALA A 406 6.37 -10.88 -5.69
CA ALA A 406 5.12 -11.43 -5.18
C ALA A 406 5.32 -12.41 -4.01
N ILE A 407 6.30 -13.31 -4.15
CA ILE A 407 6.69 -14.22 -3.07
C ILE A 407 7.18 -13.42 -1.87
N TYR A 408 8.10 -12.47 -2.08
CA TYR A 408 8.63 -11.62 -1.01
C TYR A 408 7.53 -10.84 -0.28
N SER A 409 6.60 -10.23 -1.00
CA SER A 409 5.47 -9.49 -0.43
C SER A 409 4.63 -10.40 0.48
N ARG A 410 4.32 -11.62 0.04
CA ARG A 410 3.59 -12.60 0.87
C ARG A 410 4.40 -13.11 2.06
N GLU A 411 5.72 -13.26 1.91
CA GLU A 411 6.59 -13.64 3.02
C GLU A 411 6.73 -12.54 4.06
N GLN A 412 6.72 -11.29 3.62
CA GLN A 412 6.70 -10.13 4.52
C GLN A 412 5.35 -10.03 5.25
N ASP A 413 4.23 -10.27 4.57
CA ASP A 413 2.91 -10.40 5.20
C ASP A 413 2.89 -11.54 6.22
N HIS A 414 3.56 -12.65 5.91
CA HIS A 414 3.71 -13.77 6.84
C HIS A 414 4.54 -13.43 8.05
N THR A 415 5.71 -12.88 7.84
CA THR A 415 6.65 -12.52 8.89
C THR A 415 6.04 -11.45 9.80
N SER A 416 5.38 -10.46 9.22
CA SER A 416 4.63 -9.43 9.96
C SER A 416 3.49 -10.05 10.77
N ARG A 417 2.64 -10.91 10.20
CA ARG A 417 1.59 -11.61 10.95
C ARG A 417 2.14 -12.57 12.02
N SER A 418 3.24 -13.27 11.77
CA SER A 418 3.80 -14.29 12.66
C SER A 418 4.60 -13.70 13.82
N LEU A 419 5.38 -12.65 13.56
CA LEU A 419 6.05 -11.88 14.60
C LEU A 419 5.06 -11.05 15.41
N GLY A 420 3.86 -10.92 14.89
CA GLY A 420 2.95 -9.92 15.33
C GLY A 420 3.64 -8.56 15.22
N VAL A 421 3.81 -8.03 14.02
CA VAL A 421 4.18 -6.64 13.71
C VAL A 421 3.34 -6.25 12.48
N ASN A 422 2.73 -5.06 12.41
CA ASN A 422 2.04 -4.65 11.16
C ASN A 422 3.06 -4.36 10.05
N ALA A 423 2.65 -4.34 8.77
CA ALA A 423 3.50 -3.99 7.62
C ALA A 423 4.19 -2.60 7.71
N ALA A 424 3.85 -1.78 8.72
CA ALA A 424 4.48 -0.52 9.07
C ALA A 424 5.46 -0.60 10.25
N GLY A 425 5.91 -1.81 10.64
CA GLY A 425 6.99 -2.00 11.61
C GLY A 425 6.65 -1.69 13.06
N GLY A 426 5.39 -1.42 13.41
CA GLY A 426 4.97 -1.38 14.82
C GLY A 426 4.78 -2.80 15.37
N PRO A 427 5.12 -3.08 16.65
CA PRO A 427 4.71 -4.34 17.29
C PRO A 427 3.23 -4.56 17.03
N VAL A 428 2.77 -5.80 16.85
CA VAL A 428 1.35 -6.17 16.80
C VAL A 428 0.82 -5.82 18.14
N ASP A 429 0.40 -4.59 18.11
CA ASP A 429 -0.56 -3.98 18.92
C ASP A 429 -1.71 -4.97 18.97
N LEU A 430 -2.05 -5.36 20.19
CA LEU A 430 -3.38 -5.66 20.67
C LEU A 430 -4.53 -5.49 19.65
N ILE A 431 -4.51 -4.40 18.86
CA ILE A 431 -5.31 -4.12 17.67
C ILE A 431 -5.57 -5.34 16.77
N SER A 432 -4.58 -6.16 16.37
CA SER A 432 -4.87 -7.27 15.43
C SER A 432 -5.65 -8.42 16.09
N TYR A 433 -5.37 -8.71 17.35
CA TYR A 433 -6.13 -9.66 18.16
C TYR A 433 -7.51 -9.13 18.50
N VAL A 434 -7.61 -7.82 18.79
CA VAL A 434 -8.88 -7.11 18.96
C VAL A 434 -9.68 -7.17 17.66
N GLU A 435 -9.05 -6.99 16.50
CA GLU A 435 -9.70 -7.07 15.19
C GLU A 435 -10.23 -8.50 14.91
N LEU A 436 -9.43 -9.54 15.19
CA LEU A 436 -9.86 -10.93 15.09
C LEU A 436 -11.10 -11.21 15.94
N VAL A 437 -11.07 -10.77 17.20
CA VAL A 437 -12.14 -10.99 18.18
C VAL A 437 -13.39 -10.18 17.84
N THR A 438 -13.23 -8.91 17.48
CA THR A 438 -14.33 -8.03 17.08
C THR A 438 -14.99 -8.48 15.78
N ARG A 439 -14.21 -9.00 14.82
CA ARG A 439 -14.75 -9.62 13.60
C ARG A 439 -15.60 -10.84 13.92
N ALA A 440 -15.07 -11.79 14.69
CA ALA A 440 -15.84 -12.98 15.06
C ALA A 440 -17.08 -12.64 15.90
N HIS A 441 -16.99 -11.64 16.77
CA HIS A 441 -18.14 -11.10 17.51
C HIS A 441 -19.20 -10.49 16.58
N LYS A 442 -18.78 -9.66 15.61
CA LYS A 442 -19.67 -9.05 14.61
C LYS A 442 -20.37 -10.13 13.78
N ASP A 443 -19.65 -11.16 13.35
CA ASP A 443 -20.22 -12.28 12.57
C ASP A 443 -21.34 -13.01 13.33
N ALA A 444 -21.15 -13.23 14.64
CA ALA A 444 -22.20 -13.81 15.49
C ALA A 444 -23.44 -12.92 15.58
N LEU A 445 -23.27 -11.61 15.76
CA LEU A 445 -24.37 -10.64 15.78
C LEU A 445 -25.12 -10.57 14.44
N ILE A 446 -24.39 -10.61 13.32
CA ILE A 446 -24.99 -10.63 11.98
C ILE A 446 -25.81 -11.90 11.78
N ALA A 447 -25.31 -13.06 12.20
CA ALA A 447 -26.05 -14.32 12.12
C ALA A 447 -27.37 -14.25 12.91
N ILE A 448 -27.33 -13.70 14.12
CA ILE A 448 -28.52 -13.49 14.97
C ILE A 448 -29.50 -12.51 14.30
N ARG A 449 -29.01 -11.37 13.80
CA ARG A 449 -29.85 -10.39 13.08
C ARG A 449 -30.52 -11.02 11.86
N ASN A 450 -29.78 -11.79 11.06
CA ASN A 450 -30.29 -12.42 9.85
C ASN A 450 -31.37 -13.47 10.17
N PHE A 451 -31.25 -14.17 11.30
CA PHE A 451 -32.31 -15.04 11.82
C PHE A 451 -33.58 -14.28 12.17
N TRP A 452 -33.48 -13.17 12.92
CA TRP A 452 -34.64 -12.33 13.22
C TRP A 452 -35.27 -11.71 11.98
N ALA A 453 -34.46 -11.25 11.02
CA ALA A 453 -34.93 -10.72 9.75
C ALA A 453 -35.67 -11.78 8.90
N LEU A 454 -35.30 -13.06 9.04
CA LEU A 454 -36.01 -14.16 8.39
C LEU A 454 -37.41 -14.35 9.01
N LEU A 455 -37.54 -14.23 10.34
CA LEU A 455 -38.80 -14.38 11.05
C LEU A 455 -39.79 -13.22 10.83
N LEU A 456 -39.32 -12.07 10.35
CA LEU A 456 -40.20 -10.95 9.97
C LEU A 456 -40.97 -11.18 8.65
N ARG A 457 -40.66 -12.26 7.91
CA ARG A 457 -41.35 -12.57 6.65
C ARG A 457 -42.65 -13.33 6.95
N SER A 458 -43.70 -13.04 6.19
CA SER A 458 -45.03 -13.66 6.35
C SER A 458 -45.05 -15.17 6.12
N ASN A 459 -44.17 -15.71 5.28
CA ASN A 459 -44.04 -17.14 5.00
C ASN A 459 -42.56 -17.57 5.11
N VAL A 460 -42.27 -18.50 6.01
CA VAL A 460 -40.89 -18.98 6.25
C VAL A 460 -40.86 -20.51 6.21
N GLU A 461 -39.98 -21.06 5.37
CA GLU A 461 -39.70 -22.49 5.35
C GLU A 461 -38.89 -22.91 6.59
N VAL A 462 -39.32 -23.97 7.28
CA VAL A 462 -38.63 -24.54 8.45
C VAL A 462 -37.16 -24.87 8.14
N ARG A 463 -36.86 -25.37 6.93
CA ARG A 463 -35.49 -25.67 6.48
C ARG A 463 -34.57 -24.44 6.50
N LYS A 464 -35.09 -23.25 6.22
CA LYS A 464 -34.32 -22.00 6.24
C LYS A 464 -34.04 -21.56 7.68
N ILE A 465 -34.99 -21.76 8.58
CA ILE A 465 -34.84 -21.50 10.02
C ILE A 465 -33.73 -22.39 10.60
N SER A 466 -33.77 -23.71 10.33
CA SER A 466 -32.76 -24.65 10.82
C SER A 466 -31.34 -24.30 10.33
N ARG A 467 -31.19 -23.89 9.06
CA ARG A 467 -29.89 -23.44 8.53
C ARG A 467 -29.38 -22.17 9.21
N GLN A 468 -30.25 -21.20 9.46
CA GLN A 468 -29.84 -19.97 10.15
C GLN A 468 -29.47 -20.24 11.61
N LEU A 469 -30.19 -21.13 12.28
CA LEU A 469 -29.86 -21.55 13.65
C LEU A 469 -28.49 -22.22 13.72
N GLN A 470 -28.20 -23.14 12.79
CA GLN A 470 -26.88 -23.78 12.68
C GLN A 470 -25.75 -22.75 12.43
N ARG A 471 -26.02 -21.72 11.62
CA ARG A 471 -25.06 -20.62 11.40
C ARG A 471 -24.78 -19.82 12.67
N ILE A 472 -25.80 -19.54 13.48
CA ILE A 472 -25.63 -18.88 14.77
C ILE A 472 -24.72 -19.73 15.67
N GLU A 473 -24.99 -21.02 15.82
CA GLU A 473 -24.17 -21.90 16.67
C GLU A 473 -22.70 -21.94 16.24
N VAL A 474 -22.44 -22.04 14.93
CA VAL A 474 -21.07 -22.06 14.38
C VAL A 474 -20.38 -20.72 14.63
N ALA A 475 -21.06 -19.60 14.38
CA ALA A 475 -20.49 -18.26 14.58
C ALA A 475 -20.20 -17.98 16.07
N VAL A 476 -21.13 -18.31 16.97
CA VAL A 476 -20.95 -18.14 18.42
C VAL A 476 -19.80 -19.00 18.95
N LYS A 477 -19.71 -20.28 18.55
CA LYS A 477 -18.58 -21.16 18.92
C LYS A 477 -17.25 -20.66 18.37
N SER A 478 -17.25 -20.06 17.19
CA SER A 478 -16.04 -19.46 16.59
C SER A 478 -15.59 -18.23 17.38
N ALA A 479 -16.52 -17.32 17.70
CA ALA A 479 -16.26 -16.14 18.51
C ALA A 479 -15.74 -16.52 19.91
N GLU A 480 -16.37 -17.49 20.59
CA GLU A 480 -15.92 -17.95 21.90
C GLU A 480 -14.50 -18.52 21.85
N ARG A 481 -14.16 -19.29 20.82
CA ARG A 481 -12.78 -19.77 20.60
C ARG A 481 -11.79 -18.63 20.39
N ALA A 482 -12.15 -17.61 19.61
CA ALA A 482 -11.31 -16.44 19.38
C ALA A 482 -11.05 -15.66 20.69
N TYR A 483 -12.11 -15.36 21.45
CA TYR A 483 -11.99 -14.70 22.76
C TYR A 483 -11.11 -15.48 23.73
N ARG A 484 -11.33 -16.79 23.90
CA ARG A 484 -10.51 -17.63 24.79
C ARG A 484 -9.05 -17.69 24.35
N GLY A 485 -8.81 -17.75 23.04
CA GLY A 485 -7.45 -17.75 22.47
C GLY A 485 -6.69 -16.44 22.70
N VAL A 486 -7.40 -15.30 22.71
CA VAL A 486 -6.79 -14.00 23.00
C VAL A 486 -6.60 -13.79 24.50
N LEU A 487 -7.59 -14.16 25.31
CA LEU A 487 -7.52 -14.02 26.77
C LEU A 487 -6.44 -14.90 27.41
N SER A 488 -6.10 -16.05 26.81
CA SER A 488 -4.98 -16.87 27.30
C SER A 488 -3.61 -16.19 27.15
N ARG A 489 -3.49 -15.24 26.21
CA ARG A 489 -2.26 -14.48 25.93
C ARG A 489 -2.25 -13.09 26.56
N HIS A 490 -3.41 -12.44 26.61
CA HIS A 490 -3.60 -11.08 27.08
C HIS A 490 -4.64 -11.00 28.21
N SER A 491 -4.49 -11.85 29.23
CA SER A 491 -5.41 -11.90 30.38
C SER A 491 -5.42 -10.63 31.22
N LYS A 492 -4.30 -9.88 31.24
CA LYS A 492 -4.14 -8.65 32.03
C LYS A 492 -4.80 -7.41 31.43
N ASN A 493 -5.36 -7.50 30.21
CA ASN A 493 -5.94 -6.34 29.56
C ASN A 493 -7.43 -6.17 29.91
N ALA A 494 -7.73 -5.20 30.78
CA ALA A 494 -9.09 -4.90 31.23
C ALA A 494 -10.09 -4.64 30.09
N ARG A 495 -9.67 -4.01 28.98
CA ARG A 495 -10.58 -3.71 27.85
C ARG A 495 -11.00 -4.98 27.12
N LEU A 496 -10.09 -5.92 26.92
CA LEU A 496 -10.39 -7.22 26.28
C LEU A 496 -11.30 -8.07 27.16
N VAL A 497 -11.02 -8.11 28.47
CA VAL A 497 -11.83 -8.85 29.44
C VAL A 497 -13.26 -8.27 29.48
N ARG A 498 -13.41 -6.95 29.50
CA ARG A 498 -14.71 -6.27 29.43
C ARG A 498 -15.45 -6.55 28.12
N LEU A 499 -14.73 -6.61 26.99
CA LEU A 499 -15.32 -6.96 25.70
C LEU A 499 -15.84 -8.41 25.68
N TYR A 500 -15.14 -9.33 26.34
CA TYR A 500 -15.62 -10.71 26.51
C TYR A 500 -16.85 -10.79 27.42
N GLY A 501 -16.89 -10.02 28.51
CA GLY A 501 -18.08 -9.88 29.36
C GLY A 501 -19.31 -9.44 28.54
N LYS A 502 -19.15 -8.42 27.68
CA LYS A 502 -20.21 -7.98 26.76
C LYS A 502 -20.65 -9.07 25.78
N PHE A 503 -19.73 -9.87 25.25
CA PHE A 503 -20.07 -11.01 24.39
C PHE A 503 -20.92 -12.06 25.10
N LEU A 504 -20.58 -12.38 26.36
CA LEU A 504 -21.37 -13.31 27.16
C LEU A 504 -22.77 -12.77 27.44
N GLU A 505 -22.88 -11.47 27.74
CA GLU A 505 -24.16 -10.81 27.99
C GLU A 505 -25.04 -10.73 26.74
N THR A 506 -24.52 -10.26 25.60
CA THR A 506 -25.34 -9.93 24.43
C THR A 506 -25.54 -11.10 23.45
N VAL A 507 -24.52 -11.96 23.30
CA VAL A 507 -24.54 -13.04 22.30
C VAL A 507 -24.89 -14.37 22.96
N LYS A 508 -24.23 -14.70 24.08
CA LYS A 508 -24.47 -15.96 24.80
C LYS A 508 -25.67 -15.89 25.76
N LEU A 509 -26.12 -14.68 26.08
CA LEU A 509 -27.21 -14.40 27.03
C LEU A 509 -26.95 -15.00 28.42
N ASP A 510 -25.70 -14.90 28.88
CA ASP A 510 -25.21 -15.39 30.18
C ASP A 510 -24.78 -14.19 31.06
N PRO A 511 -25.71 -13.57 31.80
CA PRO A 511 -25.43 -12.38 32.60
C PRO A 511 -24.58 -12.69 33.85
N TRP A 512 -24.66 -13.91 34.40
CA TRP A 512 -23.90 -14.26 35.61
C TRP A 512 -22.42 -14.40 35.29
N ALA A 513 -22.07 -15.05 34.17
CA ALA A 513 -20.69 -15.17 33.74
C ALA A 513 -20.16 -13.81 33.28
N ALA A 514 -20.98 -13.01 32.58
CA ALA A 514 -20.61 -11.65 32.20
C ALA A 514 -20.25 -10.79 33.42
N SER A 515 -21.06 -10.82 34.48
CA SER A 515 -20.80 -10.09 35.73
C SER A 515 -19.43 -10.44 36.33
N LYS A 516 -19.06 -11.73 36.35
CA LYS A 516 -17.75 -12.17 36.85
C LYS A 516 -16.60 -11.53 36.06
N TRP A 517 -16.69 -11.50 34.74
CA TRP A 517 -15.65 -10.91 33.89
C TRP A 517 -15.65 -9.38 33.95
N PHE A 518 -16.78 -8.72 34.20
CA PHE A 518 -16.81 -7.28 34.47
C PHE A 518 -16.08 -6.93 35.77
N SER A 519 -16.35 -7.66 36.85
CA SER A 519 -15.63 -7.47 38.11
C SER A 519 -14.12 -7.69 37.96
N GLU A 520 -13.71 -8.69 37.19
CA GLU A 520 -12.28 -8.93 36.89
C GLU A 520 -11.68 -7.79 36.06
N ALA A 521 -12.41 -7.24 35.09
CA ALA A 521 -11.95 -6.10 34.30
C ALA A 521 -11.79 -4.84 35.17
N ASP A 522 -12.71 -4.61 36.12
CA ASP A 522 -12.64 -3.48 37.04
C ASP A 522 -11.45 -3.64 38.00
N ARG A 523 -11.22 -4.85 38.54
CA ARG A 523 -10.01 -5.17 39.32
C ARG A 523 -8.72 -4.89 38.56
N LEU A 524 -8.64 -5.27 37.29
CA LEU A 524 -7.46 -5.00 36.44
C LEU A 524 -7.24 -3.50 36.20
N ASN A 525 -8.33 -2.71 36.09
CA ASN A 525 -8.22 -1.26 35.96
C ASN A 525 -7.73 -0.60 37.26
N GLU A 526 -8.19 -1.07 38.42
CA GLU A 526 -7.72 -0.60 39.73
C GLU A 526 -6.23 -0.89 39.91
N LEU A 527 -5.78 -2.10 39.58
CA LEU A 527 -4.36 -2.45 39.61
C LEU A 527 -3.51 -1.56 38.70
N ALA A 528 -4.01 -1.26 37.49
CA ALA A 528 -3.33 -0.36 36.56
C ALA A 528 -3.32 1.10 37.06
N ALA A 529 -4.38 1.55 37.73
CA ALA A 529 -4.45 2.88 38.34
C ALA A 529 -3.46 3.01 39.50
N HIS A 530 -3.42 2.03 40.41
CA HIS A 530 -2.47 1.99 41.51
C HIS A 530 -1.01 1.95 41.01
N ALA A 531 -0.70 1.15 39.98
CA ALA A 531 0.63 1.12 39.37
C ALA A 531 1.03 2.48 38.77
N LYS A 532 0.07 3.23 38.22
CA LYS A 532 0.31 4.58 37.69
C LYS A 532 0.53 5.60 38.80
N GLU A 533 -0.22 5.50 39.89
CA GLU A 533 -0.08 6.36 41.06
C GLU A 533 1.26 6.14 41.77
N THR A 534 1.69 4.90 41.96
CA THR A 534 3.02 4.57 42.53
C THR A 534 4.15 5.09 41.62
N MET A 535 4.01 4.97 40.30
CA MET A 535 4.98 5.53 39.35
C MET A 535 5.02 7.07 39.38
N GLN A 536 3.88 7.74 39.63
CA GLN A 536 3.82 9.20 39.78
C GLN A 536 4.41 9.69 41.10
N LEU A 537 4.17 8.96 42.19
CA LEU A 537 4.72 9.27 43.52
C LEU A 537 6.25 9.10 43.55
N GLY A 538 6.79 8.06 42.90
CA GLY A 538 8.25 7.87 42.74
C GLY A 538 8.92 8.91 41.83
N GLY A 539 8.17 9.59 40.97
CA GLY A 539 8.67 10.68 40.12
C GLY A 539 9.00 11.97 40.87
N LEU A 540 8.43 12.18 42.06
CA LEU A 540 8.68 13.39 42.86
C LEU A 540 10.10 13.41 43.48
N GLU A 541 10.67 12.24 43.77
CA GLU A 541 12.02 12.13 44.36
C GLU A 541 13.12 12.08 43.30
N LEU A 542 12.83 11.62 42.08
CA LEU A 542 13.79 11.62 40.96
C LEU A 542 14.06 13.04 40.40
N GLY A 543 13.18 14.01 40.69
CA GLY A 543 13.33 15.42 40.27
C GLY A 543 14.48 16.17 40.94
N LEU A 544 15.07 15.59 42.00
CA LEU A 544 16.24 16.13 42.71
C LEU A 544 17.57 15.63 42.13
N LEU A 545 17.56 14.66 41.19
CA LEU A 545 18.76 14.16 40.52
C LEU A 545 19.09 14.99 39.27
N PRO A 546 20.38 15.11 38.89
CA PRO A 546 20.77 15.71 37.62
C PRO A 546 20.03 15.06 36.44
N ARG A 547 19.58 15.87 35.48
CA ARG A 547 18.72 15.45 34.34
C ARG A 547 19.20 14.20 33.61
N ASP A 548 20.51 14.01 33.51
CA ASP A 548 21.14 12.89 32.80
C ASP A 548 21.06 11.57 33.58
N ALA A 549 21.05 11.63 34.91
CA ALA A 549 20.87 10.47 35.79
C ALA A 549 19.38 10.08 35.94
N ALA A 550 18.48 11.08 35.94
CA ALA A 550 17.04 10.85 36.02
C ALA A 550 16.50 10.05 34.82
N ALA A 551 16.97 10.34 33.60
CA ALA A 551 16.55 9.62 32.39
C ALA A 551 17.00 8.15 32.35
N GLY A 552 18.16 7.83 32.93
CA GLY A 552 18.66 6.46 33.07
C GLY A 552 17.88 5.66 34.13
N ALA A 553 17.62 6.28 35.29
CA ALA A 553 16.84 5.67 36.36
C ALA A 553 15.38 5.41 35.96
N GLN A 554 14.76 6.32 35.21
CA GLN A 554 13.37 6.22 34.76
C GLN A 554 13.12 5.07 33.77
N ARG A 555 14.15 4.62 33.04
CA ARG A 555 14.08 3.39 32.21
C ARG A 555 14.23 2.13 33.05
N SER A 556 15.14 2.11 34.00
CA SER A 556 15.37 0.94 34.87
C SER A 556 14.20 0.68 35.84
N LEU A 557 13.46 1.73 36.25
CA LEU A 557 12.27 1.62 37.10
C LEU A 557 11.03 1.07 36.38
N ALA A 558 10.96 1.17 35.04
CA ALA A 558 9.81 0.66 34.28
C ALA A 558 9.77 -0.88 34.20
N ASP A 559 10.93 -1.54 34.38
CA ASP A 559 11.07 -3.00 34.28
C ASP A 559 11.13 -3.71 35.66
N ALA A 560 11.07 -2.97 36.78
CA ALA A 560 11.42 -3.45 38.11
C ALA A 560 10.31 -3.23 39.16
N GLU A 561 9.19 -3.95 39.05
CA GLU A 561 8.19 -4.02 40.13
C GLU A 561 8.78 -4.74 41.37
N GLY A 562 8.73 -4.10 42.54
CA GLY A 562 9.05 -4.72 43.84
C GLY A 562 10.53 -4.72 44.27
N LEU A 563 11.41 -3.99 43.58
CA LEU A 563 12.83 -3.87 43.95
C LEU A 563 13.09 -2.60 44.78
N GLY A 564 13.72 -2.75 45.95
CA GLY A 564 14.24 -1.64 46.73
C GLY A 564 15.47 -1.02 46.07
N LEU A 565 15.38 0.23 45.63
CA LEU A 565 16.45 0.98 44.99
C LEU A 565 17.02 2.05 45.94
N ILE A 566 18.36 2.17 45.98
CA ILE A 566 19.08 3.20 46.73
C ILE A 566 20.10 3.85 45.79
N PHE A 567 20.04 5.17 45.70
CA PHE A 567 20.98 5.98 44.90
C PHE A 567 22.05 6.55 45.81
N ILE A 568 23.32 6.27 45.48
CA ILE A 568 24.48 6.80 46.21
C ILE A 568 25.29 7.74 45.31
N ASN A 569 25.91 8.76 45.91
CA ASN A 569 26.88 9.60 45.21
C ASN A 569 28.25 8.88 45.10
N ALA A 570 29.19 9.50 44.38
CA ALA A 570 30.55 8.96 44.20
C ALA A 570 31.34 8.83 45.52
N GLN A 571 30.88 9.47 46.59
CA GLN A 571 31.46 9.38 47.93
C GLN A 571 30.82 8.27 48.78
N GLY A 572 29.81 7.54 48.26
CA GLY A 572 29.11 6.48 48.98
C GLY A 572 27.94 6.93 49.84
N GLN A 573 27.54 8.21 49.76
CA GLN A 573 26.44 8.77 50.54
C GLN A 573 25.11 8.61 49.81
N ILE A 574 24.08 8.19 50.54
CA ILE A 574 22.73 7.99 50.01
C ILE A 574 22.09 9.34 49.68
N GLN A 575 21.69 9.50 48.42
CA GLN A 575 21.02 10.69 47.89
C GLN A 575 19.50 10.53 47.93
N ALA A 576 19.00 9.36 47.57
CA ALA A 576 17.58 9.02 47.57
C ALA A 576 17.41 7.49 47.70
N ALA A 577 16.30 7.04 48.27
CA ALA A 577 15.95 5.64 48.37
C ALA A 577 14.45 5.46 48.10
N SER A 578 14.08 4.41 47.37
CA SER A 578 12.67 4.07 47.09
C SER A 578 11.90 3.74 48.37
N GLN A 579 10.58 3.92 48.34
CA GLN A 579 9.70 3.58 49.47
C GLN A 579 9.79 2.08 49.84
N GLU A 580 9.97 1.22 48.84
CA GLU A 580 10.18 -0.22 49.00
C GLU A 580 11.49 -0.51 49.75
N ALA A 581 12.56 0.25 49.49
CA ALA A 581 13.83 0.14 50.22
C ALA A 581 13.70 0.57 51.69
N HIS A 582 12.97 1.66 51.97
CA HIS A 582 12.68 2.08 53.34
C HIS A 582 11.92 1.00 54.11
N THR A 583 10.89 0.44 53.48
CA THR A 583 10.06 -0.61 54.08
C THR A 583 10.85 -1.91 54.31
N MET A 584 11.68 -2.30 53.34
CA MET A 584 12.47 -3.53 53.39
C MET A 584 13.61 -3.46 54.41
N LEU A 585 14.27 -2.31 54.53
CA LEU A 585 15.41 -2.13 55.43
C LEU A 585 15.01 -1.64 56.82
N GLY A 586 13.76 -1.19 56.99
CA GLY A 586 13.22 -0.74 58.28
C GLY A 586 13.76 0.61 58.75
N TYR A 587 14.29 1.43 57.85
CA TYR A 587 14.80 2.77 58.15
C TYR A 587 13.86 3.86 57.66
N ASN A 588 13.67 4.89 58.47
CA ASN A 588 12.93 6.07 58.07
C ASN A 588 13.71 6.93 57.07
N LYS A 589 12.99 7.79 56.35
CA LYS A 589 13.57 8.64 55.30
C LYS A 589 14.73 9.51 55.80
N ASP A 590 14.55 10.16 56.94
CA ASP A 590 15.54 11.05 57.54
C ASP A 590 16.76 10.31 58.12
N GLU A 591 16.67 8.99 58.25
CA GLU A 591 17.76 8.15 58.77
C GLU A 591 18.70 7.68 57.68
N LEU A 592 18.22 7.51 56.43
CA LEU A 592 19.05 7.10 55.30
C LEU A 592 19.60 8.28 54.51
N GLN A 593 18.84 9.37 54.35
CA GLN A 593 19.24 10.47 53.49
C GLN A 593 20.51 11.17 54.01
N GLY A 594 21.53 11.29 53.15
CA GLY A 594 22.81 11.93 53.46
C GLY A 594 23.78 11.09 54.29
N ARG A 595 23.38 9.88 54.73
CA ARG A 595 24.28 8.95 55.44
C ARG A 595 25.07 8.08 54.46
N ASP A 596 26.21 7.56 54.94
CA ASP A 596 26.99 6.58 54.17
C ASP A 596 26.19 5.27 54.06
N VAL A 597 26.19 4.66 52.88
CA VAL A 597 25.49 3.39 52.62
C VAL A 597 26.03 2.23 53.47
N GLY A 598 27.18 2.37 54.11
CA GLY A 598 27.68 1.42 55.09
C GLY A 598 26.72 1.18 56.26
N ILE A 599 25.79 2.10 56.57
CA ILE A 599 24.80 1.94 57.65
C ILE A 599 23.86 0.74 57.45
N ILE A 600 23.60 0.36 56.19
CA ILE A 600 22.74 -0.79 55.87
C ILE A 600 23.53 -2.10 55.73
N MET A 601 24.85 -2.08 55.99
CA MET A 601 25.74 -3.24 55.88
C MET A 601 26.27 -3.65 57.25
N PRO A 602 26.43 -4.96 57.53
CA PRO A 602 26.96 -5.42 58.80
C PRO A 602 28.47 -5.09 58.96
N PRO A 603 28.97 -4.85 60.19
CA PRO A 603 30.41 -4.78 60.47
C PRO A 603 31.09 -6.12 60.15
N PRO A 604 32.34 -6.15 59.64
CA PRO A 604 33.24 -5.02 59.38
C PRO A 604 33.10 -4.39 57.97
N PHE A 605 32.13 -4.84 57.17
CA PHE A 605 32.00 -4.45 55.76
C PHE A 605 31.45 -3.03 55.59
N GLY A 606 30.51 -2.62 56.43
CA GLY A 606 30.00 -1.24 56.46
C GLY A 606 31.11 -0.22 56.74
N ASP A 607 31.97 -0.49 57.72
CA ASP A 607 33.06 0.40 58.15
C ASP A 607 34.11 0.64 57.05
N SER A 608 34.31 -0.36 56.18
CA SER A 608 35.30 -0.31 55.10
C SER A 608 34.70 0.09 53.74
N HIS A 609 33.37 0.27 53.65
CA HIS A 609 32.67 0.45 52.38
C HIS A 609 33.12 1.71 51.63
N THR A 610 33.26 2.84 52.32
CA THR A 610 33.74 4.09 51.72
C THR A 610 35.14 3.93 51.10
N THR A 611 35.99 3.09 51.70
CA THR A 611 37.32 2.77 51.19
C THR A 611 37.24 1.90 49.92
N TYR A 612 36.31 0.94 49.86
CA TYR A 612 36.08 0.13 48.66
C TYR A 612 35.60 0.96 47.47
N VAL A 613 34.65 1.88 47.68
CA VAL A 613 34.15 2.79 46.63
C VAL A 613 35.27 3.71 46.14
N ARG A 614 36.07 4.27 47.07
CA ARG A 614 37.21 5.13 46.72
C ARG A 614 38.27 4.37 45.91
N ASN A 615 38.64 3.16 46.35
CA ASN A 615 39.57 2.30 45.62
C ASN A 615 39.03 1.93 44.24
N PHE A 616 37.73 1.66 44.13
CA PHE A 616 37.07 1.36 42.86
C PHE A 616 37.17 2.52 41.86
N ILE A 617 36.88 3.75 42.32
CA ILE A 617 36.98 4.96 41.48
C ILE A 617 38.43 5.22 41.06
N GLN A 618 39.39 5.04 41.96
CA GLN A 618 40.81 5.29 41.68
C GLN A 618 41.46 4.23 40.79
N THR A 619 41.05 2.96 40.88
CA THR A 619 41.70 1.84 40.17
C THR A 619 40.97 1.39 38.90
N GLY A 620 39.72 1.81 38.66
CA GLY A 620 38.92 1.39 37.51
C GLY A 620 38.73 -0.15 37.40
N GLY A 621 38.87 -0.85 38.51
CA GLY A 621 39.46 -2.20 38.55
C GLY A 621 38.62 -3.40 38.10
N TRP A 622 37.40 -3.25 37.61
CA TRP A 622 36.59 -4.39 37.17
C TRP A 622 36.87 -4.82 35.72
N ALA A 623 37.25 -3.90 34.83
CA ALA A 623 37.55 -4.22 33.42
C ALA A 623 38.84 -5.03 33.24
N ARG A 624 39.74 -5.05 34.25
CA ARG A 624 41.01 -5.77 34.21
C ARG A 624 40.92 -7.17 34.82
N ARG A 625 40.12 -7.38 35.89
CA ARG A 625 40.02 -8.67 36.59
C ARG A 625 39.08 -9.70 35.96
N VAL A 626 38.06 -9.29 35.20
CA VAL A 626 37.16 -10.24 34.51
C VAL A 626 37.84 -10.92 33.31
N ARG A 627 38.93 -10.33 32.77
CA ARG A 627 39.72 -10.94 31.69
C ARG A 627 40.54 -12.14 32.16
N ASP A 628 40.93 -12.16 33.43
CA ASP A 628 41.79 -13.22 34.01
C ASP A 628 40.97 -14.34 34.70
N ALA A 629 39.69 -14.12 34.99
CA ALA A 629 38.82 -15.09 35.67
C ALA A 629 38.02 -16.04 34.75
N GLY A 630 38.25 -15.97 33.42
CA GLY A 630 37.58 -16.80 32.41
C GLY A 630 37.98 -18.28 32.36
N ALA A 631 38.66 -18.81 33.38
CA ALA A 631 39.13 -20.19 33.41
C ALA A 631 38.88 -20.85 34.77
N ILE A 632 37.62 -20.99 35.19
CA ILE A 632 37.25 -21.98 36.20
C ILE A 632 36.09 -22.81 35.66
N ARG A 633 36.45 -24.05 35.34
CA ARG A 633 35.64 -25.11 34.75
C ARG A 633 34.64 -25.62 35.79
N ALA A 634 33.37 -25.74 35.40
CA ALA A 634 32.33 -26.34 36.23
C ALA A 634 32.71 -27.77 36.63
N LYS A 635 32.67 -28.05 37.94
CA LYS A 635 32.48 -29.40 38.46
C LYS A 635 31.65 -29.34 39.74
N ASP A 636 30.63 -30.18 39.68
CA ASP A 636 29.71 -30.72 40.68
C ASP A 636 28.64 -29.78 41.25
#